data_AF-A0A1V4VXL9-F1
#
_entry.id   AF-A0A1V4VXL9-F1
#
_cell.length_a   1.000
_cell.length_b   1.000
_cell.length_c   1.000
_cell.angle_alpha   90.00
_cell.angle_beta   90.00
_cell.angle_gamma   90.00
#
_symmetry.space_group_name_H-M   'P 1'
#
loop_
_entity.id
_entity.type
_entity.pdbx_description
1 polymer ?
#
loop_
_entity_poly.entity_id
_entity_poly.type
_entity_poly.pdbx_seq_one_letter_code
_entity_poly.pdbx_strand_id
1 'polypeptide(L)'
;MAKLITCATGNFTAAGTWQTCDTNGDNIATLGNAVALTTSVVYTPTFTPGAITVDGVLLCLSYRNGTTGTMTVELYNHTDSASVASVTVNVSDLPPVTNGKIGYVFFHFADQTLIAGKAYKIGASTSSSSQVTLYRGSSTAGDFSKAIRTTTTAAPGAGDYLYIPAEFNSTSSVNTYTVTMDNNDTTIFANIYATGSNSGTSTLTWKYDANTQLQLSGYLNSYAGGLITIGTAANPIGASYTAQIVFNSASVMGMFSQDTGLTHWYGDNSRSIDWCRLNADSLTGATSLTVDTDLSTNWKNGDVLCLASTDRDYSHCEKITMGADSNGTSLPTVSALSYDHEGGGTNADVKAEIGNLTRNIKFSMTGGGSWTMYYIGSGAPNGTWAEFSGFGYNGNVFNNQKTGNAVFQYNSFYDFTATNSTASWSAGNVSNTFSNNIVYNWPGGVFGSFGATSGAHTINHNLMCLTTNSLFSAILVFTRDVGSTITNNAAAGIRKGYCLYLNENAAFGTITGNVGHSGSGIAFYSNSTSSPANLFDSSNIAYRNDTGFLVSGWVGTGVAVSGLKSFQNTTDNVKLASASGGWSFTSCTLTGSASYATTNALNIENYISASPLTISSCSMDTGVTNGINISAAVNPQISSYNTLFPSVPITGLSNLTWDEDYSIGGYFRSSKHNQVVGDYYFACKYGTIMNGATYRTSAPSEQITPTDATNKVHSAFKRVGVTNGANKTVSVYIYKSAAYNGNQPRLRLRANTVAGVSDTTLATATGGTEVWEQLTGTISTHTNTCQIEIYIDCDGANGTLSISDWSVS
;
A
#
# COMPACT_ATOMS: atom_id res chain seq x y z
N MET A 1 -41.28 -12.48 9.21
CA MET A 1 -40.22 -11.50 9.52
C MET A 1 -40.91 -10.32 10.17
N ALA A 2 -40.77 -10.21 11.48
CA ALA A 2 -41.22 -9.04 12.21
C ALA A 2 -40.21 -7.89 12.04
N LYS A 3 -40.68 -6.69 12.32
CA LYS A 3 -39.81 -5.54 12.58
C LYS A 3 -39.91 -5.26 14.06
N LEU A 4 -38.76 -5.14 14.71
CA LEU A 4 -38.65 -4.90 16.14
C LEU A 4 -37.93 -3.57 16.37
N ILE A 5 -38.51 -2.72 17.20
CA ILE A 5 -37.93 -1.43 17.59
C ILE A 5 -37.63 -1.51 19.09
N THR A 6 -36.45 -1.05 19.50
CA THR A 6 -36.08 -1.01 20.91
C THR A 6 -37.01 -0.10 21.70
N CYS A 7 -37.40 -0.52 22.90
CA CYS A 7 -38.17 0.27 23.85
C CYS A 7 -37.47 0.43 25.21
N ALA A 8 -36.37 -0.28 25.42
CA ALA A 8 -35.59 -0.22 26.65
C ALA A 8 -34.11 -0.57 26.38
N THR A 9 -33.25 -0.16 27.33
CA THR A 9 -31.89 -0.71 27.45
C THR A 9 -31.98 -2.11 28.04
N GLY A 10 -31.30 -3.08 27.42
CA GLY A 10 -31.40 -4.48 27.84
C GLY A 10 -30.64 -5.45 26.94
N ASN A 11 -30.87 -6.74 27.16
CA ASN A 11 -30.26 -7.80 26.37
C ASN A 11 -30.93 -7.94 25.00
N PHE A 12 -30.13 -8.28 23.98
CA PHE A 12 -30.60 -8.47 22.62
C PHE A 12 -31.65 -9.57 22.52
N THR A 13 -31.46 -10.70 23.21
CA THR A 13 -32.40 -11.83 23.15
C THR A 13 -33.65 -11.64 24.04
N ALA A 14 -33.71 -10.58 24.86
CA ALA A 14 -34.81 -10.38 25.80
C ALA A 14 -36.00 -9.68 25.14
N ALA A 15 -37.21 -10.25 25.30
CA ALA A 15 -38.44 -9.66 24.78
C ALA A 15 -38.72 -8.25 25.33
N GLY A 16 -38.33 -7.97 26.58
CA GLY A 16 -38.52 -6.64 27.19
C GLY A 16 -37.68 -5.51 26.58
N THR A 17 -36.69 -5.83 25.74
CA THR A 17 -35.88 -4.84 25.03
C THR A 17 -36.58 -4.32 23.77
N TRP A 18 -37.53 -5.09 23.23
CA TRP A 18 -38.05 -4.90 21.88
C TRP A 18 -39.57 -4.92 21.84
N GLN A 19 -40.13 -4.14 20.92
CA GLN A 19 -41.55 -4.11 20.61
C GLN A 19 -41.79 -4.35 19.11
N THR A 20 -42.88 -5.03 18.79
CA THR A 20 -43.24 -5.37 17.40
C THR A 20 -43.87 -4.18 16.68
N CYS A 21 -43.73 -4.14 15.35
CA CYS A 21 -44.43 -3.18 14.50
C CYS A 21 -45.76 -3.70 13.93
N ASP A 22 -46.69 -2.80 13.65
CA ASP A 22 -47.92 -3.10 12.93
C ASP A 22 -47.65 -3.44 11.45
N THR A 23 -48.10 -4.60 11.00
CA THR A 23 -47.83 -5.04 9.62
C THR A 23 -48.61 -4.25 8.57
N ASN A 24 -49.69 -3.57 8.93
CA ASN A 24 -50.56 -2.87 7.98
C ASN A 24 -50.12 -1.42 7.72
N GLY A 25 -49.53 -0.74 8.72
CA GLY A 25 -49.01 0.63 8.62
C GLY A 25 -47.56 0.75 8.19
N ASP A 26 -46.84 -0.37 8.16
CA ASP A 26 -45.42 -0.43 7.84
C ASP A 26 -45.14 -0.30 6.33
N ASN A 27 -44.22 0.60 5.97
CA ASN A 27 -43.68 0.69 4.61
C ASN A 27 -42.20 1.10 4.64
N ILE A 28 -41.34 0.27 5.21
CA ILE A 28 -39.89 0.50 5.15
C ILE A 28 -39.37 0.03 3.80
N ALA A 29 -38.85 0.95 2.98
CA ALA A 29 -38.37 0.66 1.63
C ALA A 29 -36.88 0.92 1.42
N THR A 30 -36.41 0.51 0.24
CA THR A 30 -35.06 0.74 -0.27
C THR A 30 -34.82 2.24 -0.53
N LEU A 31 -33.71 2.76 -0.02
CA LEU A 31 -33.36 4.19 0.10
C LEU A 31 -33.09 4.91 -1.25
N GLY A 32 -34.10 5.04 -2.13
CA GLY A 32 -33.94 5.64 -3.46
C GLY A 32 -34.61 7.00 -3.69
N ASN A 33 -35.75 7.27 -3.03
CA ASN A 33 -36.55 8.49 -3.23
C ASN A 33 -36.76 9.23 -1.91
N ALA A 34 -36.77 10.56 -1.91
CA ALA A 34 -36.94 11.37 -0.70
C ALA A 34 -37.92 12.53 -0.91
N VAL A 35 -38.53 13.04 0.17
CA VAL A 35 -39.47 14.17 0.18
C VAL A 35 -39.04 15.18 1.23
N ALA A 36 -38.83 16.42 0.81
CA ALA A 36 -38.58 17.54 1.72
C ALA A 36 -39.91 17.92 2.38
N LEU A 37 -39.90 18.02 3.71
CA LEU A 37 -41.06 18.45 4.47
C LEU A 37 -41.32 19.95 4.26
N THR A 38 -42.59 20.32 4.37
CA THR A 38 -43.04 21.72 4.25
C THR A 38 -43.67 22.18 5.56
N THR A 39 -44.10 23.44 5.60
CA THR A 39 -44.89 23.96 6.73
C THR A 39 -46.29 23.36 6.82
N SER A 40 -46.80 22.80 5.72
CA SER A 40 -48.04 22.02 5.70
C SER A 40 -47.76 20.55 5.97
N VAL A 41 -48.68 19.89 6.69
CA VAL A 41 -48.59 18.45 6.96
C VAL A 41 -48.66 17.67 5.66
N VAL A 42 -47.63 16.86 5.43
CA VAL A 42 -47.61 15.86 4.35
C VAL A 42 -48.04 14.54 4.98
N TYR A 43 -49.08 13.92 4.42
CA TYR A 43 -49.61 12.64 4.91
C TYR A 43 -49.22 11.46 4.03
N THR A 44 -49.05 10.31 4.69
CA THR A 44 -48.96 9.02 4.02
C THR A 44 -50.30 8.58 3.43
N PRO A 45 -50.31 7.58 2.53
CA PRO A 45 -51.50 6.80 2.23
C PRO A 45 -52.13 6.23 3.52
N THR A 46 -53.44 5.95 3.44
CA THR A 46 -54.18 5.35 4.55
C THR A 46 -53.77 3.91 4.79
N PHE A 47 -53.75 3.50 6.06
CA PHE A 47 -53.65 2.11 6.48
C PHE A 47 -54.77 1.79 7.49
N THR A 48 -55.15 0.51 7.58
CA THR A 48 -56.20 0.04 8.50
C THR A 48 -55.61 -1.01 9.43
N PRO A 49 -55.22 -0.65 10.66
CA PRO A 49 -54.67 -1.58 11.62
C PRO A 49 -55.77 -2.48 12.21
N GLY A 50 -55.36 -3.56 12.89
CA GLY A 50 -56.23 -4.29 13.80
C GLY A 50 -56.55 -3.48 15.07
N ALA A 51 -57.22 -4.12 16.04
CA ALA A 51 -57.31 -3.56 17.38
C ALA A 51 -55.95 -3.74 18.09
N ILE A 52 -55.15 -2.68 18.11
CA ILE A 52 -53.77 -2.69 18.62
C ILE A 52 -53.50 -1.40 19.39
N THR A 53 -52.55 -1.43 20.32
CA THR A 53 -52.06 -0.22 20.99
C THR A 53 -50.68 0.14 20.43
N VAL A 54 -50.51 1.39 20.04
CA VAL A 54 -49.28 1.94 19.45
C VAL A 54 -48.76 3.11 20.27
N ASP A 55 -47.45 3.29 20.29
CA ASP A 55 -46.78 4.32 21.10
C ASP A 55 -45.85 5.22 20.26
N GLY A 56 -45.75 5.00 18.95
CA GLY A 56 -44.96 5.90 18.12
C GLY A 56 -44.74 5.43 16.70
N VAL A 57 -43.95 6.21 15.98
CA VAL A 57 -43.60 5.96 14.59
C VAL A 57 -42.10 6.08 14.36
N LEU A 58 -41.54 5.06 13.72
CA LEU A 58 -40.19 5.06 13.18
C LEU A 58 -40.22 5.72 11.80
N LEU A 59 -39.35 6.70 11.56
CA LEU A 59 -39.19 7.35 10.26
C LEU A 59 -37.74 7.30 9.80
N CYS A 60 -37.52 7.09 8.51
CA CYS A 60 -36.19 7.14 7.91
C CYS A 60 -35.87 8.54 7.40
N LEU A 61 -34.90 9.20 8.05
CA LEU A 61 -34.44 10.53 7.70
C LEU A 61 -33.39 10.45 6.57
N SER A 62 -33.57 11.28 5.55
CA SER A 62 -32.61 11.41 4.46
C SER A 62 -31.67 12.59 4.68
N TYR A 63 -32.18 13.74 5.11
CA TYR A 63 -31.39 14.96 5.24
C TYR A 63 -31.96 15.91 6.30
N ARG A 64 -31.08 16.69 6.93
CA ARG A 64 -31.41 17.78 7.86
C ARG A 64 -30.70 19.04 7.39
N ASN A 65 -31.44 19.94 6.74
CA ASN A 65 -30.89 21.21 6.25
C ASN A 65 -31.04 22.35 7.28
N GLY A 66 -32.04 22.24 8.16
CA GLY A 66 -32.27 23.22 9.21
C GLY A 66 -31.42 22.96 10.47
N THR A 67 -31.02 24.03 11.15
CA THR A 67 -30.43 23.97 12.50
C THR A 67 -31.31 24.59 13.58
N THR A 68 -32.43 25.20 13.19
CA THR A 68 -33.41 25.87 14.05
C THR A 68 -34.82 25.38 13.75
N GLY A 69 -35.80 25.77 14.57
CA GLY A 69 -37.21 25.42 14.37
C GLY A 69 -37.58 24.01 14.84
N THR A 70 -38.79 23.59 14.53
CA THR A 70 -39.37 22.31 14.98
C THR A 70 -39.82 21.43 13.82
N MET A 71 -39.88 20.13 14.10
CA MET A 71 -40.55 19.12 13.28
C MET A 71 -41.69 18.51 14.10
N THR A 72 -42.85 18.35 13.49
CA THR A 72 -44.01 17.69 14.11
C THR A 72 -44.36 16.43 13.33
N VAL A 73 -44.59 15.34 14.07
CA VAL A 73 -45.07 14.07 13.53
C VAL A 73 -46.37 13.71 14.22
N GLU A 74 -47.39 13.31 13.46
CA GLU A 74 -48.69 12.95 14.01
C GLU A 74 -49.24 11.63 13.46
N LEU A 75 -50.01 10.96 14.33
CA LEU A 75 -50.91 9.89 13.96
C LEU A 75 -52.31 10.49 13.75
N TYR A 76 -52.84 10.38 12.54
CA TYR A 76 -54.11 10.97 12.15
C TYR A 76 -55.14 9.90 11.83
N ASN A 77 -56.32 9.96 12.44
CA ASN A 77 -57.47 9.13 12.10
C ASN A 77 -58.18 9.77 10.91
N HIS A 78 -57.98 9.18 9.74
CA HIS A 78 -58.55 9.67 8.49
C HIS A 78 -60.07 9.49 8.42
N THR A 79 -60.60 8.41 9.01
CA THR A 79 -62.05 8.17 9.01
C THR A 79 -62.80 9.24 9.80
N ASP A 80 -62.27 9.63 10.95
CA ASP A 80 -62.91 10.60 11.84
C ASP A 80 -62.38 12.03 11.63
N SER A 81 -61.43 12.20 10.73
CA SER A 81 -60.77 13.47 10.41
C SER A 81 -60.20 14.20 11.63
N ALA A 82 -59.49 13.47 12.48
CA ALA A 82 -58.93 13.99 13.73
C ALA A 82 -57.50 13.50 13.98
N SER A 83 -56.66 14.37 14.53
CA SER A 83 -55.34 13.98 15.06
C SER A 83 -55.55 13.16 16.34
N VAL A 84 -54.93 11.99 16.40
CA VAL A 84 -55.01 11.05 17.53
C VAL A 84 -53.90 11.35 18.53
N ALA A 85 -52.68 11.53 18.02
CA ALA A 85 -51.51 11.84 18.81
C ALA A 85 -50.48 12.58 17.95
N SER A 86 -49.66 13.43 18.56
CA SER A 86 -48.56 14.10 17.88
C SER A 86 -47.38 14.35 18.82
N VAL A 87 -46.20 14.47 18.23
CA VAL A 87 -44.98 14.87 18.92
C VAL A 87 -44.27 15.95 18.12
N THR A 88 -43.82 16.99 18.81
CA THR A 88 -43.03 18.09 18.25
C THR A 88 -41.65 18.07 18.87
N VAL A 89 -40.62 18.14 18.02
CA VAL A 89 -39.20 18.08 18.42
C VAL A 89 -38.45 19.24 17.80
N ASN A 90 -37.32 19.65 18.38
CA ASN A 90 -36.48 20.63 17.72
C ASN A 90 -35.74 19.97 16.54
N VAL A 91 -35.64 20.66 15.42
CA VAL A 91 -34.82 20.20 14.28
C VAL A 91 -33.35 20.06 14.71
N SER A 92 -32.90 20.86 15.67
CA SER A 92 -31.55 20.79 16.24
C SER A 92 -31.24 19.46 16.95
N ASP A 93 -32.25 18.77 17.45
CA ASP A 93 -32.10 17.53 18.23
C ASP A 93 -31.94 16.31 17.31
N LEU A 94 -32.48 16.39 16.09
CA LEU A 94 -32.33 15.36 15.06
C LEU A 94 -30.84 15.20 14.68
N PRO A 95 -30.37 14.01 14.29
CA PRO A 95 -28.94 13.82 14.01
C PRO A 95 -28.42 14.77 12.91
N PRO A 96 -27.22 15.35 13.07
CA PRO A 96 -26.66 16.29 12.09
C PRO A 96 -26.09 15.55 10.89
N VAL A 97 -26.57 15.85 9.68
CA VAL A 97 -26.02 15.26 8.44
C VAL A 97 -26.03 16.27 7.29
N THR A 98 -24.89 16.39 6.62
CA THR A 98 -24.67 17.22 5.44
C THR A 98 -24.66 16.44 4.12
N ASN A 99 -24.82 15.11 4.13
CA ASN A 99 -24.85 14.34 2.87
C ASN A 99 -25.59 12.98 2.95
N GLY A 100 -26.92 13.05 3.00
CA GLY A 100 -27.78 12.11 2.28
C GLY A 100 -28.30 10.85 2.99
N LYS A 101 -27.81 10.40 4.16
CA LYS A 101 -28.33 9.19 4.84
C LYS A 101 -28.26 9.25 6.38
N ILE A 102 -29.29 9.81 7.02
CA ILE A 102 -29.34 9.97 8.50
C ILE A 102 -29.71 8.68 9.23
N GLY A 103 -30.51 7.80 8.62
CA GLY A 103 -30.96 6.56 9.25
C GLY A 103 -32.36 6.64 9.85
N TYR A 104 -32.68 5.76 10.79
CA TYR A 104 -34.02 5.61 11.36
C TYR A 104 -34.09 6.25 12.75
N VAL A 105 -35.05 7.15 12.97
CA VAL A 105 -35.34 7.74 14.29
C VAL A 105 -36.78 7.48 14.69
N PHE A 106 -37.06 7.49 16.00
CA PHE A 106 -38.37 7.15 16.53
C PHE A 106 -39.03 8.36 17.20
N PHE A 107 -40.30 8.57 16.91
CA PHE A 107 -41.12 9.66 17.42
C PHE A 107 -42.18 9.06 18.35
N HIS A 108 -41.98 9.21 19.66
CA HIS A 108 -42.83 8.63 20.71
C HIS A 108 -43.95 9.60 21.07
N PHE A 109 -45.16 9.08 21.15
CA PHE A 109 -46.33 9.74 21.71
C PHE A 109 -47.04 8.81 22.71
N ALA A 110 -47.87 9.34 23.62
CA ALA A 110 -48.56 8.51 24.61
C ALA A 110 -49.38 7.38 23.96
N ASP A 111 -49.41 6.19 24.58
CA ASP A 111 -50.12 4.99 24.10
C ASP A 111 -51.51 5.30 23.54
N GLN A 112 -51.75 4.88 22.29
CA GLN A 112 -53.03 5.02 21.59
C GLN A 112 -53.57 3.66 21.15
N THR A 113 -54.77 3.32 21.62
CA THR A 113 -55.47 2.14 21.12
C THR A 113 -56.19 2.47 19.81
N LEU A 114 -55.77 1.81 18.73
CA LEU A 114 -56.37 1.96 17.41
C LEU A 114 -57.59 1.06 17.27
N ILE A 115 -58.61 1.57 16.61
CA ILE A 115 -59.88 0.89 16.44
C ILE A 115 -59.86 0.14 15.11
N ALA A 116 -60.14 -1.17 15.17
CA ALA A 116 -60.24 -1.99 13.97
C ALA A 116 -61.26 -1.41 12.98
N GLY A 117 -60.90 -1.38 11.69
CA GLY A 117 -61.76 -0.87 10.61
C GLY A 117 -61.72 0.64 10.39
N LYS A 118 -60.99 1.40 11.21
CA LYS A 118 -60.70 2.83 10.96
C LYS A 118 -59.44 2.97 10.11
N ALA A 119 -59.43 3.96 9.21
CA ALA A 119 -58.30 4.29 8.39
C ALA A 119 -57.45 5.37 9.07
N TYR A 120 -56.14 5.16 9.15
CA TYR A 120 -55.17 6.06 9.76
C TYR A 120 -54.09 6.49 8.76
N LYS A 121 -53.42 7.60 9.06
CA LYS A 121 -52.29 8.15 8.28
C LYS A 121 -51.21 8.64 9.26
N ILE A 122 -49.97 8.69 8.80
CA ILE A 122 -48.89 9.41 9.48
C ILE A 122 -48.69 10.75 8.77
N GLY A 123 -48.70 11.84 9.54
CA GLY A 123 -48.43 13.19 9.08
C GLY A 123 -47.08 13.69 9.57
N ALA A 124 -46.37 14.45 8.73
CA ALA A 124 -45.16 15.16 9.15
C ALA A 124 -45.09 16.57 8.54
N SER A 125 -44.60 17.54 9.32
CA SER A 125 -44.35 18.92 8.89
C SER A 125 -43.15 19.51 9.64
N THR A 126 -42.64 20.64 9.13
CA THR A 126 -41.58 21.42 9.77
C THR A 126 -41.99 22.88 9.92
N SER A 127 -41.48 23.58 10.94
CA SER A 127 -41.81 24.99 11.19
C SER A 127 -41.36 25.95 10.07
N SER A 128 -40.37 25.54 9.26
CA SER A 128 -39.97 26.19 8.01
C SER A 128 -39.81 25.13 6.93
N SER A 129 -40.07 25.51 5.67
CA SER A 129 -39.98 24.58 4.54
C SER A 129 -38.56 24.04 4.34
N SER A 130 -38.46 22.78 3.91
CA SER A 130 -37.21 22.08 3.55
C SER A 130 -36.18 21.95 4.68
N GLN A 131 -36.61 22.03 5.94
CA GLN A 131 -35.71 21.83 7.10
C GLN A 131 -35.29 20.36 7.27
N VAL A 132 -36.21 19.43 6.99
CA VAL A 132 -35.99 17.98 7.12
C VAL A 132 -36.53 17.29 5.86
N THR A 133 -35.81 16.28 5.41
CA THR A 133 -36.18 15.43 4.27
C THR A 133 -36.30 13.99 4.74
N LEU A 134 -37.42 13.34 4.43
CA LEU A 134 -37.68 11.94 4.75
C LEU A 134 -37.54 11.05 3.52
N TYR A 135 -37.04 9.84 3.69
CA TYR A 135 -37.10 8.83 2.64
C TYR A 135 -38.54 8.38 2.38
N ARG A 136 -38.84 8.02 1.14
CA ARG A 136 -40.13 7.49 0.72
C ARG A 136 -40.13 5.96 0.76
N GLY A 137 -41.25 5.38 1.20
CA GLY A 137 -41.54 3.95 1.16
C GLY A 137 -42.01 3.48 -0.23
N SER A 138 -42.39 4.40 -1.11
CA SER A 138 -42.84 4.09 -2.46
C SER A 138 -42.52 5.23 -3.44
N SER A 139 -42.98 5.11 -4.69
CA SER A 139 -42.90 6.19 -5.68
C SER A 139 -43.83 7.37 -5.35
N THR A 140 -44.80 7.21 -4.45
CA THR A 140 -45.77 8.25 -4.08
C THR A 140 -45.13 9.34 -3.21
N ALA A 141 -45.24 10.60 -3.66
CA ALA A 141 -44.79 11.77 -2.90
C ALA A 141 -45.64 11.96 -1.63
N GLY A 142 -45.11 11.58 -0.47
CA GLY A 142 -45.77 11.64 0.83
C GLY A 142 -45.89 10.29 1.54
N ASP A 143 -45.64 9.18 0.84
CA ASP A 143 -45.55 7.87 1.48
C ASP A 143 -44.16 7.67 2.07
N PHE A 144 -43.99 8.04 3.33
CA PHE A 144 -42.70 7.95 4.04
C PHE A 144 -42.28 6.51 4.30
N SER A 145 -40.96 6.28 4.32
CA SER A 145 -40.38 5.04 4.82
C SER A 145 -40.57 4.97 6.34
N LYS A 146 -41.54 4.16 6.77
CA LYS A 146 -42.04 4.17 8.16
C LYS A 146 -42.34 2.79 8.73
N ALA A 147 -42.33 2.70 10.05
CA ALA A 147 -42.95 1.61 10.80
C ALA A 147 -43.65 2.12 12.06
N ILE A 148 -44.72 1.45 12.49
CA ILE A 148 -45.51 1.87 13.66
C ILE A 148 -45.29 0.87 14.78
N ARG A 149 -44.69 1.31 15.89
CA ARG A 149 -44.39 0.45 17.04
C ARG A 149 -45.67 0.20 17.83
N THR A 150 -45.93 -1.06 18.13
CA THR A 150 -46.99 -1.47 19.04
C THR A 150 -46.42 -1.62 20.45
N THR A 151 -47.28 -1.63 21.47
CA THR A 151 -46.80 -1.88 22.84
C THR A 151 -46.50 -3.37 23.12
N THR A 152 -46.66 -4.25 22.12
CA THR A 152 -46.45 -5.69 22.25
C THR A 152 -44.95 -6.01 22.23
N THR A 153 -44.45 -6.59 23.31
CA THR A 153 -43.05 -7.04 23.41
C THR A 153 -42.80 -8.36 22.69
N ALA A 154 -41.65 -8.53 22.05
CA ALA A 154 -41.24 -9.79 21.43
C ALA A 154 -39.72 -9.96 21.43
N ALA A 155 -39.22 -11.17 21.64
CA ALA A 155 -37.79 -11.45 21.46
C ALA A 155 -37.45 -11.55 19.95
N PRO A 156 -36.25 -11.12 19.51
CA PRO A 156 -35.81 -11.29 18.13
C PRO A 156 -35.79 -12.75 17.69
N GLY A 157 -36.37 -13.02 16.52
CA GLY A 157 -36.34 -14.32 15.86
C GLY A 157 -35.65 -14.28 14.50
N ALA A 158 -35.59 -15.45 13.85
CA ALA A 158 -34.97 -15.60 12.54
C ALA A 158 -35.66 -14.72 11.47
N GLY A 159 -34.85 -13.97 10.72
CA GLY A 159 -35.29 -13.07 9.65
C GLY A 159 -35.88 -11.74 10.14
N ASP A 160 -35.87 -11.44 11.44
CA ASP A 160 -36.41 -10.18 11.95
C ASP A 160 -35.49 -8.99 11.65
N TYR A 161 -36.10 -7.82 11.40
CA TYR A 161 -35.42 -6.54 11.24
C TYR A 161 -35.39 -5.80 12.57
N LEU A 162 -34.22 -5.31 12.98
CA LEU A 162 -34.01 -4.75 14.31
C LEU A 162 -33.57 -3.29 14.24
N TYR A 163 -34.27 -2.42 14.96
CA TYR A 163 -34.01 -0.98 14.98
C TYR A 163 -33.73 -0.51 16.41
N ILE A 164 -32.58 0.14 16.58
CA ILE A 164 -32.12 0.78 17.82
C ILE A 164 -32.03 2.30 17.58
N PRO A 165 -33.17 2.97 17.35
CA PRO A 165 -33.20 4.41 17.07
C PRO A 165 -32.99 5.24 18.34
N ALA A 166 -32.66 6.51 18.19
CA ALA A 166 -32.95 7.51 19.20
C ALA A 166 -34.45 7.79 19.21
N GLU A 167 -35.01 7.93 20.40
CA GLU A 167 -36.44 8.12 20.63
C GLU A 167 -36.70 9.55 21.11
N PHE A 168 -37.47 10.29 20.32
CA PHE A 168 -37.81 11.69 20.56
C PHE A 168 -39.19 11.79 21.18
N ASN A 169 -39.27 12.33 22.40
CA ASN A 169 -40.50 12.40 23.19
C ASN A 169 -41.15 13.79 23.16
N SER A 170 -40.33 14.83 23.03
CA SER A 170 -40.75 16.23 22.97
C SER A 170 -39.55 17.09 22.54
N THR A 171 -39.74 18.41 22.49
CA THR A 171 -38.64 19.36 22.31
C THR A 171 -37.61 19.16 23.43
N SER A 172 -36.35 18.90 23.06
CA SER A 172 -35.23 18.69 23.98
C SER A 172 -35.31 17.45 24.87
N SER A 173 -36.20 16.49 24.58
CA SER A 173 -36.26 15.19 25.26
C SER A 173 -36.00 14.04 24.29
N VAL A 174 -34.84 13.40 24.45
CA VAL A 174 -34.41 12.26 23.63
C VAL A 174 -33.94 11.13 24.52
N ASN A 175 -34.55 9.96 24.37
CA ASN A 175 -34.07 8.71 24.95
C ASN A 175 -33.11 8.04 23.95
N THR A 176 -32.04 7.45 24.46
CA THR A 176 -31.20 6.54 23.68
C THR A 176 -31.04 5.23 24.43
N TYR A 177 -30.95 4.14 23.68
CA TYR A 177 -30.97 2.80 24.23
C TYR A 177 -29.65 2.09 23.99
N THR A 178 -29.24 1.27 24.95
CA THR A 178 -28.12 0.34 24.80
C THR A 178 -28.65 -1.08 24.76
N VAL A 179 -28.44 -1.76 23.64
CA VAL A 179 -28.74 -3.18 23.49
C VAL A 179 -27.46 -3.98 23.65
N THR A 180 -27.45 -4.91 24.60
CA THR A 180 -26.32 -5.81 24.84
C THR A 180 -26.54 -7.10 24.06
N MET A 181 -25.76 -7.30 23.01
CA MET A 181 -25.72 -8.51 22.21
C MET A 181 -25.23 -9.69 23.04
N ASP A 182 -26.15 -10.61 23.32
CA ASP A 182 -25.95 -11.79 24.14
C ASP A 182 -26.40 -13.10 23.46
N ASN A 183 -26.80 -13.03 22.19
CA ASN A 183 -27.12 -14.23 21.41
C ASN A 183 -25.88 -15.11 21.28
N ASN A 184 -26.03 -16.42 21.45
CA ASN A 184 -24.93 -17.39 21.32
C ASN A 184 -25.29 -18.58 20.40
N ASP A 185 -26.37 -18.45 19.64
CA ASP A 185 -26.87 -19.50 18.76
C ASP A 185 -26.65 -19.15 17.27
N THR A 186 -27.17 -20.00 16.38
CA THR A 186 -27.07 -19.85 14.92
C THR A 186 -28.29 -19.16 14.30
N THR A 187 -29.07 -18.39 15.08
CA THR A 187 -30.21 -17.64 14.55
C THR A 187 -29.74 -16.59 13.56
N ILE A 188 -30.32 -16.60 12.36
CA ILE A 188 -30.00 -15.67 11.28
C ILE A 188 -31.02 -14.53 11.30
N PHE A 189 -30.60 -13.34 11.72
CA PHE A 189 -31.42 -12.12 11.72
C PHE A 189 -31.32 -11.40 10.37
N ALA A 190 -32.23 -10.46 10.07
CA ALA A 190 -32.17 -9.67 8.85
C ALA A 190 -31.21 -8.46 9.01
N ASN A 191 -31.70 -7.23 8.89
CA ASN A 191 -30.89 -6.02 9.08
C ASN A 191 -30.95 -5.54 10.52
N ILE A 192 -29.84 -4.98 11.01
CA ILE A 192 -29.77 -4.27 12.28
C ILE A 192 -29.35 -2.82 12.02
N TYR A 193 -30.05 -1.88 12.65
CA TYR A 193 -29.81 -0.45 12.50
C TYR A 193 -29.69 0.24 13.87
N ALA A 194 -28.56 0.87 14.15
CA ALA A 194 -28.38 1.76 15.29
C ALA A 194 -28.28 3.21 14.80
N THR A 195 -29.10 4.11 15.35
CA THR A 195 -29.10 5.54 14.99
C THR A 195 -29.17 6.35 16.27
N GLY A 196 -28.27 7.32 16.45
CA GLY A 196 -28.29 8.21 17.62
C GLY A 196 -29.13 9.47 17.38
N SER A 197 -28.81 10.52 18.12
CA SER A 197 -29.33 11.88 17.98
C SER A 197 -28.19 12.89 17.98
N ASN A 198 -28.49 14.19 17.91
CA ASN A 198 -27.47 15.22 18.12
C ASN A 198 -27.00 15.31 19.58
N SER A 199 -27.77 14.76 20.53
CA SER A 199 -27.56 14.89 21.98
C SER A 199 -27.34 13.56 22.71
N GLY A 200 -27.35 12.42 22.00
CA GLY A 200 -27.21 11.11 22.60
C GLY A 200 -26.87 10.02 21.59
N THR A 201 -26.41 8.88 22.10
CA THR A 201 -25.96 7.73 21.31
C THR A 201 -26.80 6.50 21.64
N SER A 202 -27.45 5.94 20.62
CA SER A 202 -28.05 4.60 20.70
C SER A 202 -27.02 3.57 20.29
N THR A 203 -26.89 2.50 21.07
CA THR A 203 -25.74 1.60 21.05
C THR A 203 -26.17 0.15 20.89
N LEU A 204 -25.51 -0.57 19.99
CA LEU A 204 -25.40 -2.03 20.05
C LEU A 204 -24.01 -2.38 20.62
N THR A 205 -23.98 -3.05 21.76
CA THR A 205 -22.73 -3.45 22.43
C THR A 205 -22.67 -4.95 22.64
N TRP A 206 -21.49 -5.56 22.71
CA TRP A 206 -21.36 -7.00 22.96
C TRP A 206 -21.11 -7.30 24.43
N LYS A 207 -21.68 -8.41 24.89
CA LYS A 207 -21.29 -9.01 26.16
C LYS A 207 -19.81 -9.42 26.08
N TYR A 208 -18.99 -8.94 27.02
CA TYR A 208 -17.53 -9.12 27.00
C TYR A 208 -17.04 -10.34 27.78
N ASP A 209 -17.92 -10.93 28.61
CA ASP A 209 -17.68 -12.04 29.53
C ASP A 209 -18.46 -13.31 29.14
N ALA A 210 -18.86 -13.43 27.87
CA ALA A 210 -19.53 -14.62 27.35
C ALA A 210 -19.27 -14.80 25.86
N ASN A 211 -19.38 -16.06 25.40
CA ASN A 211 -19.41 -16.36 23.97
C ASN A 211 -20.68 -15.81 23.35
N THR A 212 -20.54 -15.12 22.22
CA THR A 212 -21.66 -14.53 21.47
C THR A 212 -21.50 -14.80 19.98
N GLN A 213 -22.63 -14.90 19.30
CA GLN A 213 -22.71 -15.13 17.86
C GLN A 213 -23.88 -14.34 17.27
N LEU A 214 -23.57 -13.46 16.32
CA LEU A 214 -24.53 -12.75 15.50
C LEU A 214 -24.47 -13.29 14.07
N GLN A 215 -25.54 -13.90 13.57
CA GLN A 215 -25.65 -14.21 12.14
C GLN A 215 -26.64 -13.28 11.46
N LEU A 216 -26.28 -12.75 10.30
CA LEU A 216 -27.10 -11.81 9.54
C LEU A 216 -27.29 -12.30 8.11
N SER A 217 -28.52 -12.26 7.60
CA SER A 217 -28.82 -12.29 6.16
C SER A 217 -28.88 -10.88 5.56
N GLY A 218 -28.69 -9.86 6.39
CA GLY A 218 -28.74 -8.44 6.06
C GLY A 218 -27.62 -7.57 6.63
N TYR A 219 -27.78 -6.25 6.56
CA TYR A 219 -26.76 -5.28 6.95
C TYR A 219 -26.68 -5.04 8.45
N LEU A 220 -25.48 -4.73 8.95
CA LEU A 220 -25.25 -4.19 10.29
C LEU A 220 -24.87 -2.70 10.16
N ASN A 221 -25.77 -1.79 10.51
CA ASN A 221 -25.59 -0.36 10.22
C ASN A 221 -25.56 0.49 11.48
N SER A 222 -24.57 1.38 11.56
CA SER A 222 -24.49 2.51 12.46
C SER A 222 -24.69 3.78 11.66
N TYR A 223 -25.77 4.50 11.91
CA TYR A 223 -26.10 5.78 11.30
C TYR A 223 -25.82 6.93 12.28
N ALA A 224 -25.98 8.18 11.82
CA ALA A 224 -25.65 9.41 12.53
C ALA A 224 -25.87 9.35 14.06
N GLY A 225 -24.75 9.42 14.82
CA GLY A 225 -24.71 9.40 16.27
C GLY A 225 -24.88 8.02 16.93
N GLY A 226 -25.14 6.97 16.15
CA GLY A 226 -25.22 5.58 16.60
C GLY A 226 -23.85 4.97 16.85
N LEU A 227 -23.81 3.93 17.68
CA LEU A 227 -22.59 3.21 18.03
C LEU A 227 -22.80 1.69 17.95
N ILE A 228 -21.87 1.03 17.28
CA ILE A 228 -21.72 -0.43 17.33
C ILE A 228 -20.36 -0.70 17.96
N THR A 229 -20.31 -1.35 19.12
CA THR A 229 -19.04 -1.59 19.83
C THR A 229 -18.90 -3.02 20.32
N ILE A 230 -17.87 -3.71 19.86
CA ILE A 230 -17.54 -5.08 20.29
C ILE A 230 -16.42 -5.00 21.34
N GLY A 231 -16.79 -5.07 22.61
CA GLY A 231 -15.89 -4.68 23.69
C GLY A 231 -15.58 -3.18 23.66
N THR A 232 -14.71 -2.76 24.58
CA THR A 232 -14.20 -1.39 24.71
C THR A 232 -12.71 -1.45 25.08
N ALA A 233 -11.97 -0.35 24.93
CA ALA A 233 -10.57 -0.33 25.35
C ALA A 233 -10.37 -0.67 26.84
N ALA A 234 -11.34 -0.32 27.70
CA ALA A 234 -11.32 -0.65 29.13
C ALA A 234 -11.80 -2.07 29.44
N ASN A 235 -12.74 -2.58 28.64
CA ASN A 235 -13.32 -3.92 28.78
C ASN A 235 -13.32 -4.60 27.39
N PRO A 236 -12.17 -5.10 26.92
CA PRO A 236 -12.12 -5.87 25.69
C PRO A 236 -12.91 -7.17 25.84
N ILE A 237 -13.22 -7.85 24.74
CA ILE A 237 -13.73 -9.24 24.82
C ILE A 237 -12.66 -10.08 25.52
N GLY A 238 -13.04 -10.76 26.61
CA GLY A 238 -12.10 -11.51 27.43
C GLY A 238 -11.44 -12.65 26.66
N ALA A 239 -10.20 -13.00 27.02
CA ALA A 239 -9.40 -14.03 26.34
C ALA A 239 -10.07 -15.42 26.28
N SER A 240 -10.97 -15.72 27.21
CA SER A 240 -11.74 -16.98 27.27
C SER A 240 -13.03 -16.97 26.45
N TYR A 241 -13.39 -15.83 25.86
CA TYR A 241 -14.68 -15.64 25.19
C TYR A 241 -14.49 -15.22 23.75
N THR A 242 -15.43 -15.59 22.89
CA THR A 242 -15.45 -15.24 21.48
C THR A 242 -16.67 -14.38 21.16
N ALA A 243 -16.46 -13.32 20.39
CA ALA A 243 -17.52 -12.54 19.76
C ALA A 243 -17.50 -12.79 18.25
N GLN A 244 -18.48 -13.53 17.73
CA GLN A 244 -18.54 -13.89 16.32
C GLN A 244 -19.66 -13.12 15.59
N ILE A 245 -19.33 -12.63 14.39
CA ILE A 245 -20.27 -12.05 13.44
C ILE A 245 -20.14 -12.81 12.12
N VAL A 246 -21.24 -13.41 11.69
CA VAL A 246 -21.33 -14.19 10.46
C VAL A 246 -22.30 -13.52 9.49
N PHE A 247 -21.80 -13.14 8.32
CA PHE A 247 -22.62 -12.66 7.22
C PHE A 247 -23.04 -13.87 6.38
N ASN A 248 -24.31 -14.23 6.45
CA ASN A 248 -24.91 -15.40 5.82
C ASN A 248 -25.91 -14.96 4.74
N SER A 249 -25.40 -14.51 3.60
CA SER A 249 -26.20 -14.19 2.42
C SER A 249 -25.44 -14.47 1.14
N ALA A 250 -26.19 -14.79 0.08
CA ALA A 250 -25.68 -14.89 -1.28
C ALA A 250 -25.56 -13.51 -1.97
N SER A 251 -26.09 -12.44 -1.38
CA SER A 251 -26.07 -11.07 -1.92
C SER A 251 -24.96 -10.21 -1.30
N VAL A 252 -24.80 -8.97 -1.79
CA VAL A 252 -23.86 -7.99 -1.19
C VAL A 252 -24.29 -7.67 0.24
N MET A 253 -23.37 -7.84 1.19
CA MET A 253 -23.56 -7.58 2.61
C MET A 253 -22.46 -6.70 3.19
N GLY A 254 -22.69 -6.17 4.39
CA GLY A 254 -21.66 -5.39 5.05
C GLY A 254 -22.06 -4.87 6.42
N MET A 255 -21.05 -4.35 7.11
CA MET A 255 -21.25 -3.45 8.22
C MET A 255 -20.93 -2.03 7.75
N PHE A 256 -21.85 -1.10 8.00
CA PHE A 256 -21.72 0.28 7.54
C PHE A 256 -21.73 1.24 8.72
N SER A 257 -20.75 2.14 8.78
CA SER A 257 -20.80 3.32 9.66
C SER A 257 -20.95 4.54 8.77
N GLN A 258 -22.08 5.24 8.87
CA GLN A 258 -22.44 6.35 7.99
C GLN A 258 -22.57 7.66 8.77
N ASP A 259 -22.05 8.73 8.18
CA ASP A 259 -21.93 10.07 8.75
C ASP A 259 -21.24 10.07 10.12
N THR A 260 -21.92 10.44 11.20
CA THR A 260 -21.32 10.42 12.55
C THR A 260 -21.48 9.07 13.26
N GLY A 261 -22.04 8.06 12.61
CA GLY A 261 -22.13 6.70 13.15
C GLY A 261 -20.75 6.08 13.34
N LEU A 262 -20.57 5.34 14.44
CA LEU A 262 -19.30 4.73 14.83
C LEU A 262 -19.40 3.22 14.91
N THR A 263 -18.28 2.56 14.60
CA THR A 263 -18.07 1.15 14.86
C THR A 263 -16.68 0.93 15.46
N HIS A 264 -16.60 0.28 16.63
CA HIS A 264 -15.35 -0.06 17.31
C HIS A 264 -15.29 -1.54 17.70
N TRP A 265 -14.08 -2.09 17.79
CA TRP A 265 -13.85 -3.42 18.34
C TRP A 265 -12.53 -3.54 19.08
N TYR A 266 -12.56 -4.24 20.21
CA TYR A 266 -11.44 -4.45 21.11
C TYR A 266 -11.45 -5.90 21.61
N GLY A 267 -10.63 -6.73 20.98
CA GLY A 267 -10.43 -8.13 21.38
C GLY A 267 -9.38 -8.28 22.47
N ASP A 268 -8.97 -9.53 22.71
CA ASP A 268 -7.99 -9.91 23.72
C ASP A 268 -6.62 -9.24 23.49
N ASN A 269 -6.32 -8.26 24.32
CA ASN A 269 -5.07 -7.51 24.31
C ASN A 269 -4.01 -8.08 25.26
N SER A 270 -4.24 -9.25 25.86
CA SER A 270 -3.21 -9.95 26.66
C SER A 270 -2.14 -10.59 25.78
N ARG A 271 -2.46 -10.80 24.50
CA ARG A 271 -1.51 -11.15 23.46
C ARG A 271 -0.78 -9.87 23.02
N SER A 272 0.53 -9.94 22.83
CA SER A 272 1.36 -8.78 22.47
C SER A 272 2.25 -9.01 21.27
N ILE A 273 2.33 -10.25 20.78
CA ILE A 273 3.18 -10.65 19.65
C ILE A 273 2.24 -11.23 18.60
N ASP A 274 2.06 -10.47 17.52
CA ASP A 274 1.25 -10.85 16.37
C ASP A 274 2.01 -11.81 15.44
N TRP A 275 3.28 -11.51 15.15
CA TRP A 275 4.15 -12.36 14.35
C TRP A 275 5.61 -12.29 14.82
N CYS A 276 6.41 -13.26 14.41
CA CYS A 276 7.85 -13.36 14.68
C CYS A 276 8.55 -14.06 13.50
N ARG A 277 9.84 -14.40 13.63
CA ARG A 277 10.57 -15.16 12.59
C ARG A 277 11.08 -16.48 13.12
N LEU A 278 11.32 -17.42 12.21
CA LEU A 278 12.10 -18.61 12.52
C LEU A 278 13.52 -18.24 12.97
N ASN A 279 14.05 -19.04 13.90
CA ASN A 279 15.43 -18.95 14.38
C ASN A 279 16.26 -20.20 14.06
N ALA A 280 15.62 -21.21 13.48
CA ALA A 280 16.28 -22.39 12.93
C ALA A 280 15.53 -22.82 11.66
N ASP A 281 16.27 -23.36 10.69
CA ASP A 281 15.68 -23.92 9.48
C ASP A 281 14.74 -25.07 9.85
N SER A 282 13.57 -25.10 9.22
CA SER A 282 12.55 -26.10 9.42
C SER A 282 12.29 -26.83 8.12
N LEU A 283 12.48 -28.15 8.13
CA LEU A 283 12.33 -28.98 6.94
C LEU A 283 10.88 -29.44 6.75
N THR A 284 10.54 -29.83 5.54
CA THR A 284 9.31 -30.51 5.18
C THR A 284 9.05 -31.68 6.14
N GLY A 285 7.83 -31.78 6.64
CA GLY A 285 7.41 -32.77 7.63
C GLY A 285 7.73 -32.41 9.08
N ALA A 286 8.42 -31.30 9.35
CA ALA A 286 8.62 -30.82 10.72
C ALA A 286 7.28 -30.56 11.42
N THR A 287 7.20 -30.92 12.70
CA THR A 287 6.01 -30.76 13.55
C THR A 287 6.29 -29.87 14.77
N SER A 288 7.44 -29.23 14.80
CA SER A 288 7.84 -28.26 15.82
C SER A 288 8.72 -27.18 15.21
N LEU A 289 8.54 -25.94 15.63
CA LEU A 289 9.30 -24.79 15.11
C LEU A 289 10.06 -24.10 16.25
N THR A 290 11.19 -23.47 15.90
CA THR A 290 11.94 -22.60 16.80
C THR A 290 11.92 -21.18 16.24
N VAL A 291 11.47 -20.22 17.04
CA VAL A 291 11.31 -18.82 16.66
C VAL A 291 12.33 -17.93 17.35
N ASP A 292 12.49 -16.70 16.87
CA ASP A 292 13.48 -15.73 17.37
C ASP A 292 12.98 -14.91 18.57
N THR A 293 11.72 -15.11 18.95
CA THR A 293 11.03 -14.34 19.99
C THR A 293 10.48 -15.27 21.06
N ASP A 294 10.51 -14.86 22.33
CA ASP A 294 9.89 -15.60 23.43
C ASP A 294 8.36 -15.43 23.38
N LEU A 295 7.65 -16.55 23.24
CA LEU A 295 6.19 -16.64 23.13
C LEU A 295 5.53 -17.26 24.36
N SER A 296 6.24 -17.50 25.47
CA SER A 296 5.85 -18.33 26.63
C SER A 296 4.44 -18.13 27.24
N THR A 297 3.72 -17.06 26.91
CA THR A 297 2.31 -16.86 27.30
C THR A 297 1.40 -16.35 26.16
N ASN A 298 1.90 -16.28 24.92
CA ASN A 298 1.25 -15.51 23.85
C ASN A 298 0.35 -16.38 22.97
N TRP A 299 0.88 -17.46 22.39
CA TRP A 299 0.15 -18.30 21.42
C TRP A 299 -0.30 -19.61 22.04
N LYS A 300 -1.53 -20.01 21.74
CA LYS A 300 -2.27 -21.08 22.40
C LYS A 300 -2.54 -22.27 21.50
N ASN A 301 -2.74 -23.43 22.12
CA ASN A 301 -3.25 -24.60 21.43
C ASN A 301 -4.51 -24.27 20.62
N GLY A 302 -4.56 -24.71 19.36
CA GLY A 302 -5.65 -24.43 18.43
C GLY A 302 -5.50 -23.12 17.63
N ASP A 303 -4.52 -22.26 17.96
CA ASP A 303 -4.23 -21.08 17.14
C ASP A 303 -3.83 -21.52 15.71
N VAL A 304 -4.33 -20.79 14.73
CA VAL A 304 -4.01 -20.96 13.31
C VAL A 304 -2.91 -19.95 12.95
N LEU A 305 -1.85 -20.42 12.31
CA LEU A 305 -0.70 -19.61 11.93
C LEU A 305 -0.54 -19.57 10.41
N CYS A 306 0.00 -18.48 9.89
CA CYS A 306 0.62 -18.45 8.57
C CYS A 306 2.13 -18.52 8.68
N LEU A 307 2.77 -19.17 7.71
CA LEU A 307 4.22 -19.31 7.58
C LEU A 307 4.63 -18.87 6.17
N ALA A 308 5.57 -17.93 6.09
CA ALA A 308 6.06 -17.34 4.85
C ALA A 308 6.99 -18.28 4.07
N SER A 309 6.87 -18.32 2.74
CA SER A 309 7.87 -18.97 1.88
C SER A 309 9.22 -18.26 2.02
N THR A 310 10.30 -19.04 2.02
CA THR A 310 11.67 -18.52 1.94
C THR A 310 12.33 -18.76 0.59
N ASP A 311 11.79 -19.57 -0.32
CA ASP A 311 12.41 -19.84 -1.61
C ASP A 311 11.90 -18.91 -2.73
N ARG A 312 12.03 -19.27 -4.02
CA ARG A 312 11.53 -18.46 -5.15
C ARG A 312 10.09 -18.80 -5.54
N ASP A 313 9.49 -19.82 -4.92
CA ASP A 313 8.10 -20.18 -5.15
C ASP A 313 7.22 -19.52 -4.10
N TYR A 314 6.47 -18.53 -4.56
CA TYR A 314 5.55 -17.77 -3.73
C TYR A 314 4.44 -18.61 -3.11
N SER A 315 4.14 -19.77 -3.71
CA SER A 315 3.07 -20.67 -3.27
C SER A 315 3.47 -21.59 -2.11
N HIS A 316 4.75 -21.61 -1.73
CA HIS A 316 5.25 -22.39 -0.58
C HIS A 316 4.97 -21.73 0.78
N CYS A 317 4.26 -20.60 0.82
CA CYS A 317 3.63 -20.15 2.05
C CYS A 317 2.59 -21.18 2.50
N GLU A 318 2.47 -21.39 3.81
CA GLU A 318 1.53 -22.38 4.34
C GLU A 318 0.76 -21.90 5.56
N LYS A 319 -0.39 -22.54 5.80
CA LYS A 319 -1.25 -22.30 6.96
C LYS A 319 -1.24 -23.55 7.83
N ILE A 320 -0.85 -23.38 9.09
CA ILE A 320 -0.65 -24.48 10.04
C ILE A 320 -1.49 -24.23 11.30
N THR A 321 -1.73 -25.28 12.09
CA THR A 321 -2.47 -25.17 13.36
C THR A 321 -1.56 -25.63 14.50
N MET A 322 -1.57 -24.90 15.62
CA MET A 322 -0.87 -25.29 16.85
C MET A 322 -1.62 -26.41 17.56
N GLY A 323 -0.90 -27.45 17.97
CA GLY A 323 -1.42 -28.57 18.77
C GLY A 323 -1.09 -28.49 20.26
N ALA A 324 -0.36 -27.46 20.69
CA ALA A 324 -0.01 -27.19 22.09
C ALA A 324 0.27 -25.69 22.28
N ASP A 325 0.25 -25.20 23.52
CA ASP A 325 0.67 -23.84 23.84
C ASP A 325 2.16 -23.63 23.50
N SER A 326 2.49 -22.41 23.09
CA SER A 326 3.89 -21.98 22.92
C SER A 326 4.65 -21.99 24.25
N ASN A 327 5.96 -22.25 24.20
CA ASN A 327 6.82 -22.30 25.38
C ASN A 327 8.21 -21.72 25.05
N GLY A 328 8.52 -20.55 25.61
CA GLY A 328 9.74 -19.82 25.28
C GLY A 328 9.78 -19.53 23.78
N THR A 329 10.91 -19.86 23.14
CA THR A 329 11.12 -19.73 21.68
C THR A 329 10.64 -20.95 20.89
N SER A 330 9.85 -21.84 21.49
CA SER A 330 9.42 -23.10 20.85
C SER A 330 7.92 -23.12 20.57
N LEU A 331 7.58 -23.62 19.38
CA LEU A 331 6.24 -24.06 18.98
C LEU A 331 6.26 -25.59 18.91
N PRO A 332 6.00 -26.31 20.02
CA PRO A 332 6.36 -27.72 20.18
C PRO A 332 5.43 -28.71 19.45
N THR A 333 4.31 -28.25 18.89
CA THR A 333 3.41 -29.08 18.09
C THR A 333 2.68 -28.21 17.08
N VAL A 334 2.94 -28.44 15.80
CA VAL A 334 2.22 -27.86 14.66
C VAL A 334 1.85 -28.95 13.66
N SER A 335 0.86 -28.68 12.81
CA SER A 335 0.64 -29.48 11.60
C SER A 335 1.95 -29.66 10.83
N ALA A 336 2.19 -30.87 10.31
CA ALA A 336 3.42 -31.18 9.59
C ALA A 336 3.62 -30.24 8.40
N LEU A 337 4.80 -29.62 8.29
CA LEU A 337 5.08 -28.67 7.22
C LEU A 337 5.07 -29.34 5.86
N SER A 338 4.57 -28.63 4.85
CA SER A 338 4.58 -29.13 3.47
C SER A 338 5.85 -28.75 2.70
N TYR A 339 6.55 -27.72 3.16
CA TYR A 339 7.73 -27.18 2.49
C TYR A 339 8.87 -26.92 3.50
N ASP A 340 10.06 -26.67 2.96
CA ASP A 340 11.22 -26.23 3.74
C ASP A 340 11.15 -24.72 3.95
N HIS A 341 11.50 -24.27 5.15
CA HIS A 341 11.51 -22.86 5.55
C HIS A 341 12.80 -22.52 6.27
N GLU A 342 13.49 -21.47 5.81
CA GLU A 342 14.75 -21.04 6.40
C GLU A 342 14.52 -20.21 7.68
N GLY A 343 15.35 -20.41 8.70
CA GLY A 343 15.38 -19.67 9.95
C GLY A 343 16.69 -18.91 10.17
N GLY A 344 17.44 -18.68 9.10
CA GLY A 344 18.69 -17.92 9.12
C GLY A 344 19.96 -18.77 9.17
N GLY A 345 19.88 -20.07 8.87
CA GLY A 345 21.01 -21.00 9.00
C GLY A 345 22.23 -20.63 8.12
N THR A 346 22.02 -20.46 6.82
CA THR A 346 23.10 -20.10 5.87
C THR A 346 23.21 -18.60 5.59
N ASN A 347 22.12 -17.86 5.79
CA ASN A 347 22.06 -16.42 5.63
C ASN A 347 21.13 -15.82 6.70
N ALA A 348 21.67 -15.02 7.62
CA ALA A 348 20.91 -14.44 8.72
C ALA A 348 19.79 -13.48 8.28
N ASP A 349 19.88 -12.92 7.07
CA ASP A 349 18.84 -12.05 6.49
C ASP A 349 17.67 -12.85 5.89
N VAL A 350 17.79 -14.18 5.72
CA VAL A 350 16.72 -15.05 5.17
C VAL A 350 16.08 -15.83 6.30
N LYS A 351 14.86 -15.43 6.68
CA LYS A 351 14.09 -16.07 7.74
C LYS A 351 12.62 -16.06 7.37
N ALA A 352 11.92 -17.17 7.56
CA ALA A 352 10.48 -17.22 7.40
C ALA A 352 9.79 -16.48 8.54
N GLU A 353 8.89 -15.56 8.18
CA GLU A 353 7.94 -15.00 9.12
C GLU A 353 6.83 -15.99 9.48
N ILE A 354 6.42 -15.98 10.74
CA ILE A 354 5.29 -16.75 11.27
C ILE A 354 4.33 -15.77 11.94
N GLY A 355 3.08 -15.75 11.50
CA GLY A 355 2.04 -14.89 12.06
C GLY A 355 0.87 -15.68 12.63
N ASN A 356 0.37 -15.27 13.79
CA ASN A 356 -0.84 -15.84 14.39
C ASN A 356 -2.09 -15.20 13.79
N LEU A 357 -2.92 -16.00 13.10
CA LEU A 357 -4.16 -15.56 12.48
C LEU A 357 -5.36 -15.57 13.43
N THR A 358 -5.26 -16.22 14.59
CA THR A 358 -6.40 -16.43 15.49
C THR A 358 -6.68 -15.22 16.38
N ARG A 359 -7.94 -14.77 16.40
CA ARG A 359 -8.43 -13.73 17.30
C ARG A 359 -9.76 -14.14 17.94
N ASN A 360 -10.10 -13.49 19.05
CA ASN A 360 -11.33 -13.78 19.79
C ASN A 360 -12.54 -12.96 19.30
N ILE A 361 -12.33 -11.92 18.50
CA ILE A 361 -13.38 -11.29 17.69
C ILE A 361 -13.28 -11.85 16.28
N LYS A 362 -14.38 -12.41 15.76
CA LYS A 362 -14.40 -13.12 14.48
C LYS A 362 -15.42 -12.54 13.52
N PHE A 363 -14.96 -12.07 12.37
CA PHE A 363 -15.80 -11.68 11.25
C PHE A 363 -15.63 -12.70 10.13
N SER A 364 -16.75 -13.27 9.67
CA SER A 364 -16.74 -14.29 8.62
C SER A 364 -17.93 -14.16 7.68
N MET A 365 -17.81 -14.76 6.50
CA MET A 365 -18.91 -14.88 5.54
C MET A 365 -19.15 -16.33 5.13
N THR A 366 -20.42 -16.72 5.02
CA THR A 366 -20.85 -18.03 4.52
C THR A 366 -21.75 -17.84 3.31
N GLY A 367 -21.39 -18.41 2.15
CA GLY A 367 -22.27 -18.43 0.97
C GLY A 367 -21.73 -17.83 -0.34
N GLY A 368 -20.43 -17.52 -0.43
CA GLY A 368 -19.80 -17.01 -1.67
C GLY A 368 -20.32 -15.63 -2.13
N GLY A 369 -21.16 -14.99 -1.33
CA GLY A 369 -21.68 -13.66 -1.59
C GLY A 369 -20.60 -12.60 -1.48
N SER A 370 -20.98 -11.37 -1.82
CA SER A 370 -20.10 -10.22 -1.81
C SER A 370 -20.11 -9.51 -0.45
N TRP A 371 -18.97 -9.10 0.10
CA TRP A 371 -18.90 -8.33 1.34
C TRP A 371 -18.12 -7.01 1.20
N THR A 372 -18.56 -5.98 1.89
CA THR A 372 -17.83 -4.73 2.07
C THR A 372 -18.11 -4.19 3.47
N MET A 373 -17.08 -3.97 4.30
CA MET A 373 -17.23 -3.07 5.44
C MET A 373 -16.99 -1.65 4.94
N TYR A 374 -18.09 -0.90 4.84
CA TYR A 374 -18.08 0.39 4.18
C TYR A 374 -18.21 1.50 5.22
N TYR A 375 -17.17 2.31 5.34
CA TYR A 375 -17.16 3.45 6.24
C TYR A 375 -17.35 4.75 5.44
N ILE A 376 -18.50 5.41 5.59
CA ILE A 376 -18.80 6.70 4.95
C ILE A 376 -19.11 7.72 6.04
N GLY A 377 -18.12 8.10 6.83
CA GLY A 377 -18.39 8.95 7.98
C GLY A 377 -17.33 10.00 8.29
N SER A 378 -17.62 10.79 9.32
CA SER A 378 -16.70 11.71 9.99
C SER A 378 -16.14 11.16 11.31
N GLY A 379 -16.72 10.09 11.87
CA GLY A 379 -16.27 9.47 13.12
C GLY A 379 -15.26 8.32 12.94
N ALA A 380 -14.04 8.44 13.46
CA ALA A 380 -12.97 7.45 13.24
C ALA A 380 -13.28 6.02 13.80
N PRO A 381 -13.29 4.97 12.96
CA PRO A 381 -13.33 3.60 13.45
C PRO A 381 -11.98 3.22 14.08
N ASN A 382 -12.04 2.44 15.15
CA ASN A 382 -10.89 1.90 15.86
C ASN A 382 -11.14 0.41 16.10
N GLY A 383 -10.20 -0.40 15.65
CA GLY A 383 -10.35 -1.82 15.57
C GLY A 383 -9.07 -2.56 15.93
N THR A 384 -9.12 -3.33 17.01
CA THR A 384 -7.99 -4.16 17.44
C THR A 384 -8.38 -5.59 17.77
N TRP A 385 -7.45 -6.52 17.51
CA TRP A 385 -7.57 -7.93 17.89
C TRP A 385 -8.80 -8.63 17.30
N ALA A 386 -9.10 -8.42 16.01
CA ALA A 386 -10.14 -9.14 15.29
C ALA A 386 -9.60 -9.93 14.08
N GLU A 387 -10.21 -11.07 13.80
CA GLU A 387 -9.95 -11.87 12.61
C GLU A 387 -11.05 -11.68 11.57
N PHE A 388 -10.64 -11.57 10.31
CA PHE A 388 -11.50 -11.39 9.14
C PHE A 388 -11.21 -12.52 8.15
N SER A 389 -12.22 -13.33 7.83
CA SER A 389 -12.03 -14.50 6.96
C SER A 389 -13.16 -14.80 5.98
N GLY A 390 -12.80 -15.41 4.84
CA GLY A 390 -13.76 -16.02 3.91
C GLY A 390 -14.58 -15.05 3.05
N PHE A 391 -14.09 -13.82 2.82
CA PHE A 391 -14.82 -12.83 2.03
C PHE A 391 -14.45 -12.89 0.54
N GLY A 392 -15.46 -12.73 -0.34
CA GLY A 392 -15.33 -12.97 -1.78
C GLY A 392 -15.65 -11.81 -2.74
N TYR A 393 -15.73 -10.55 -2.27
CA TYR A 393 -16.07 -9.41 -3.15
C TYR A 393 -14.89 -8.60 -3.69
N ASN A 394 -15.02 -8.15 -4.94
CA ASN A 394 -14.19 -7.11 -5.57
C ASN A 394 -14.47 -5.71 -4.94
N GLY A 395 -14.03 -5.51 -3.70
CA GLY A 395 -14.14 -4.25 -2.99
C GLY A 395 -13.25 -4.19 -1.75
N ASN A 396 -13.43 -3.16 -0.94
CA ASN A 396 -12.52 -2.87 0.16
C ASN A 396 -13.09 -3.42 1.49
N VAL A 397 -12.26 -4.08 2.30
CA VAL A 397 -12.66 -4.50 3.65
C VAL A 397 -12.84 -3.28 4.54
N PHE A 398 -11.95 -2.30 4.46
CA PHE A 398 -12.20 -0.98 5.05
C PHE A 398 -12.14 0.06 3.96
N ASN A 399 -13.12 0.95 3.89
CA ASN A 399 -13.14 2.07 2.95
C ASN A 399 -13.38 3.36 3.72
N ASN A 400 -12.40 4.26 3.80
CA ASN A 400 -12.52 5.56 4.46
C ASN A 400 -12.57 6.70 3.44
N GLN A 401 -13.77 7.25 3.20
CA GLN A 401 -14.00 8.20 2.10
C GLN A 401 -14.02 9.70 2.48
N LYS A 402 -13.96 10.06 3.77
CA LYS A 402 -14.15 11.47 4.18
C LYS A 402 -13.13 11.95 5.21
N THR A 403 -13.53 12.06 6.48
CA THR A 403 -12.77 12.67 7.58
C THR A 403 -12.74 11.72 8.77
N GLY A 404 -11.68 11.75 9.56
CA GLY A 404 -11.48 10.84 10.69
C GLY A 404 -10.42 9.79 10.40
N ASN A 405 -9.50 9.61 11.34
CA ASN A 405 -8.35 8.72 11.21
C ASN A 405 -8.73 7.31 11.67
N ALA A 406 -8.86 6.38 10.74
CA ALA A 406 -9.12 4.99 11.10
C ALA A 406 -7.86 4.35 11.71
N VAL A 407 -8.04 3.55 12.77
CA VAL A 407 -6.97 2.81 13.42
C VAL A 407 -7.29 1.31 13.38
N PHE A 408 -6.46 0.55 12.68
CA PHE A 408 -6.56 -0.90 12.59
C PHE A 408 -5.24 -1.52 13.03
N GLN A 409 -5.26 -2.16 14.19
CA GLN A 409 -4.06 -2.78 14.75
C GLN A 409 -4.28 -4.20 15.25
N TYR A 410 -3.27 -5.07 15.14
CA TYR A 410 -3.34 -6.43 15.69
C TYR A 410 -4.48 -7.28 15.08
N ASN A 411 -4.98 -6.95 13.90
CA ASN A 411 -6.03 -7.73 13.22
C ASN A 411 -5.40 -8.76 12.27
N SER A 412 -6.15 -9.81 11.95
CA SER A 412 -5.77 -10.78 10.92
C SER A 412 -6.79 -10.81 9.78
N PHE A 413 -6.30 -10.94 8.55
CA PHE A 413 -7.10 -10.99 7.33
C PHE A 413 -6.67 -12.20 6.53
N TYR A 414 -7.53 -13.19 6.36
CA TYR A 414 -7.11 -14.40 5.64
C TYR A 414 -8.18 -15.10 4.81
N ASP A 415 -7.71 -15.83 3.79
CA ASP A 415 -8.53 -16.63 2.87
C ASP A 415 -9.62 -15.82 2.18
N PHE A 416 -9.20 -14.72 1.54
CA PHE A 416 -10.05 -13.93 0.68
C PHE A 416 -10.03 -14.51 -0.72
N THR A 417 -11.15 -14.46 -1.45
CA THR A 417 -11.24 -15.04 -2.79
C THR A 417 -11.32 -13.99 -3.91
N ALA A 418 -11.51 -12.73 -3.55
CA ALA A 418 -11.65 -11.65 -4.51
C ALA A 418 -10.32 -11.06 -4.99
N THR A 419 -10.16 -11.01 -6.32
CA THR A 419 -8.94 -10.51 -6.98
C THR A 419 -8.81 -8.99 -6.98
N ASN A 420 -9.91 -8.24 -7.02
CA ASN A 420 -9.88 -6.77 -7.00
C ASN A 420 -10.34 -6.20 -5.65
N SER A 421 -9.78 -6.71 -4.55
CA SER A 421 -10.09 -6.27 -3.19
C SER A 421 -8.93 -5.50 -2.55
N THR A 422 -9.24 -4.62 -1.60
CA THR A 422 -8.21 -4.09 -0.68
C THR A 422 -8.57 -4.31 0.78
N ALA A 423 -7.60 -4.65 1.64
CA ALA A 423 -7.90 -4.79 3.07
C ALA A 423 -8.24 -3.43 3.69
N SER A 424 -7.49 -2.38 3.35
CA SER A 424 -7.78 -1.01 3.76
C SER A 424 -7.68 -0.04 2.58
N TRP A 425 -8.68 0.81 2.44
CA TRP A 425 -8.79 1.85 1.42
C TRP A 425 -9.04 3.20 2.06
N SER A 426 -8.33 4.25 1.64
CA SER A 426 -8.65 5.64 1.96
C SER A 426 -8.81 6.50 0.72
N ALA A 427 -9.91 7.24 0.63
CA ALA A 427 -10.14 8.25 -0.42
C ALA A 427 -10.32 9.68 0.12
N GLY A 428 -10.37 9.86 1.44
CA GLY A 428 -10.49 11.16 2.10
C GLY A 428 -9.16 11.73 2.61
N ASN A 429 -9.18 12.97 3.10
CA ASN A 429 -8.05 13.64 3.75
C ASN A 429 -7.84 13.11 5.18
N VAL A 430 -7.21 11.94 5.31
CA VAL A 430 -7.14 11.18 6.57
C VAL A 430 -5.75 10.64 6.85
N SER A 431 -5.43 10.43 8.13
CA SER A 431 -4.17 9.85 8.61
C SER A 431 -4.43 8.48 9.23
N ASN A 432 -4.79 7.49 8.40
CA ASN A 432 -5.09 6.14 8.89
C ASN A 432 -3.84 5.43 9.43
N THR A 433 -4.03 4.61 10.46
CA THR A 433 -3.02 3.69 11.01
C THR A 433 -3.41 2.26 10.67
N PHE A 434 -2.52 1.54 9.98
CA PHE A 434 -2.61 0.12 9.70
C PHE A 434 -1.32 -0.54 10.22
N SER A 435 -1.34 -1.10 11.42
CA SER A 435 -0.10 -1.60 12.05
C SER A 435 -0.27 -2.92 12.78
N ASN A 436 0.78 -3.74 12.85
CA ASN A 436 0.72 -5.04 13.55
C ASN A 436 -0.39 -5.95 13.00
N ASN A 437 -0.76 -5.81 11.72
CA ASN A 437 -1.77 -6.68 11.12
C ASN A 437 -1.12 -7.80 10.33
N ILE A 438 -1.82 -8.93 10.25
CA ILE A 438 -1.37 -10.09 9.48
C ILE A 438 -2.34 -10.32 8.34
N VAL A 439 -1.81 -10.48 7.13
CA VAL A 439 -2.60 -10.82 5.95
C VAL A 439 -2.07 -12.11 5.35
N TYR A 440 -2.97 -13.06 5.10
CA TYR A 440 -2.60 -14.36 4.52
C TYR A 440 -3.56 -14.75 3.40
N ASN A 441 -3.03 -15.24 2.27
CA ASN A 441 -3.86 -15.73 1.15
C ASN A 441 -4.86 -14.67 0.69
N TRP A 442 -4.33 -13.50 0.32
CA TRP A 442 -5.11 -12.36 -0.12
C TRP A 442 -4.86 -12.10 -1.61
N PRO A 443 -5.85 -12.31 -2.49
CA PRO A 443 -5.63 -12.09 -3.91
C PRO A 443 -5.42 -10.62 -4.26
N GLY A 444 -6.15 -9.67 -3.68
CA GLY A 444 -6.03 -8.24 -4.01
C GLY A 444 -4.81 -7.48 -3.44
N GLY A 445 -4.91 -6.15 -3.30
CA GLY A 445 -3.93 -5.36 -2.55
C GLY A 445 -4.24 -5.32 -1.05
N VAL A 446 -3.30 -5.09 -0.15
CA VAL A 446 -3.62 -5.01 1.29
C VAL A 446 -4.02 -3.61 1.70
N PHE A 447 -3.21 -2.61 1.34
CA PHE A 447 -3.50 -1.21 1.64
C PHE A 447 -3.57 -0.42 0.33
N GLY A 448 -4.51 0.53 0.24
CA GLY A 448 -4.68 1.48 -0.85
C GLY A 448 -5.06 2.85 -0.31
N SER A 449 -4.32 3.91 -0.66
CA SER A 449 -4.81 5.29 -0.53
C SER A 449 -5.05 5.82 -1.94
N PHE A 450 -6.12 6.55 -2.22
CA PHE A 450 -6.39 7.09 -3.55
C PHE A 450 -7.10 8.44 -3.41
N GLY A 451 -6.40 9.52 -3.71
CA GLY A 451 -7.02 10.84 -3.80
C GLY A 451 -7.10 11.65 -2.51
N ALA A 452 -6.49 11.20 -1.41
CA ALA A 452 -6.21 12.08 -0.27
C ALA A 452 -5.32 13.24 -0.75
N THR A 453 -5.77 14.48 -0.53
CA THR A 453 -5.02 15.71 -0.79
C THR A 453 -4.47 16.32 0.52
N SER A 454 -4.47 15.56 1.63
CA SER A 454 -3.79 15.83 2.91
C SER A 454 -3.91 14.63 3.86
N GLY A 455 -2.89 14.41 4.70
CA GLY A 455 -2.85 13.34 5.72
C GLY A 455 -1.61 12.44 5.63
N ALA A 456 -1.17 11.89 6.76
CA ALA A 456 0.00 11.02 6.86
C ALA A 456 -0.39 9.62 7.35
N HIS A 457 -0.40 8.63 6.46
CA HIS A 457 -0.73 7.26 6.84
C HIS A 457 0.43 6.61 7.61
N THR A 458 0.12 5.76 8.58
CA THR A 458 1.11 4.93 9.27
C THR A 458 0.87 3.46 8.92
N ILE A 459 1.81 2.85 8.19
CA ILE A 459 1.80 1.44 7.81
C ILE A 459 3.02 0.79 8.45
N ASN A 460 2.84 0.17 9.61
CA ASN A 460 3.96 -0.27 10.43
C ASN A 460 3.83 -1.72 10.92
N HIS A 461 4.90 -2.50 10.84
CA HIS A 461 4.99 -3.82 11.47
C HIS A 461 3.91 -4.82 11.02
N ASN A 462 3.46 -4.74 9.75
CA ASN A 462 2.49 -5.70 9.22
C ASN A 462 3.20 -6.89 8.56
N LEU A 463 2.61 -8.07 8.65
CA LEU A 463 3.01 -9.28 7.93
C LEU A 463 2.03 -9.57 6.79
N MET A 464 2.54 -9.84 5.59
CA MET A 464 1.74 -10.17 4.42
C MET A 464 2.32 -11.40 3.74
N CYS A 465 1.55 -12.48 3.71
CA CYS A 465 1.95 -13.77 3.18
C CYS A 465 0.98 -14.23 2.09
N LEU A 466 1.51 -14.79 1.00
CA LEU A 466 0.71 -15.42 -0.06
C LEU A 466 -0.29 -14.44 -0.71
N THR A 467 0.20 -13.35 -1.32
CA THR A 467 -0.67 -12.42 -2.06
C THR A 467 -0.61 -12.71 -3.56
N THR A 468 -1.75 -13.07 -4.17
CA THR A 468 -1.75 -13.86 -5.43
C THR A 468 -2.11 -13.11 -6.72
N ASN A 469 -2.63 -11.88 -6.71
CA ASN A 469 -2.92 -11.13 -7.96
C ASN A 469 -1.68 -10.41 -8.51
N SER A 470 -1.60 -10.32 -9.84
CA SER A 470 -0.57 -9.64 -10.62
C SER A 470 -0.84 -8.15 -10.86
N LEU A 471 -2.09 -7.68 -10.70
CA LEU A 471 -2.50 -6.31 -11.01
C LEU A 471 -2.18 -5.33 -9.89
N PHE A 472 -2.40 -5.72 -8.64
CA PHE A 472 -2.16 -4.90 -7.45
C PHE A 472 -1.01 -5.49 -6.64
N SER A 473 -0.33 -4.65 -5.87
CA SER A 473 0.82 -5.05 -5.05
C SER A 473 0.36 -5.35 -3.63
N ALA A 474 1.11 -6.19 -2.89
CA ALA A 474 0.81 -6.55 -1.50
C ALA A 474 0.59 -5.29 -0.66
N ILE A 475 1.49 -4.30 -0.72
CA ILE A 475 1.21 -2.94 -0.22
C ILE A 475 1.13 -1.99 -1.40
N LEU A 476 -0.01 -1.34 -1.60
CA LEU A 476 -0.17 -0.27 -2.58
C LEU A 476 -0.32 1.07 -1.87
N VAL A 477 0.77 1.82 -1.72
CA VAL A 477 0.66 3.21 -1.28
C VAL A 477 0.58 4.10 -2.51
N PHE A 478 -0.64 4.51 -2.83
CA PHE A 478 -0.91 5.52 -3.84
C PHE A 478 -1.22 6.83 -3.11
N THR A 479 -0.28 7.78 -3.13
CA THR A 479 -0.51 9.06 -2.44
C THR A 479 -0.47 10.22 -3.43
N ARG A 480 -1.48 11.08 -3.32
CA ARG A 480 -1.58 12.39 -3.95
C ARG A 480 -1.43 13.54 -2.93
N ASP A 481 -1.16 13.22 -1.66
CA ASP A 481 -0.49 14.09 -0.67
C ASP A 481 0.48 13.31 0.25
N VAL A 482 1.56 13.96 0.72
CA VAL A 482 2.82 13.37 1.19
C VAL A 482 2.96 13.35 2.72
N GLY A 483 3.68 12.36 3.27
CA GLY A 483 4.04 12.27 4.70
C GLY A 483 3.84 10.89 5.34
N SER A 484 3.42 9.88 4.57
CA SER A 484 3.15 8.55 5.11
C SER A 484 4.44 7.85 5.60
N THR A 485 4.32 7.12 6.71
CA THR A 485 5.38 6.31 7.31
C THR A 485 5.11 4.83 7.01
N ILE A 486 6.02 4.18 6.29
CA ILE A 486 5.92 2.77 5.88
C ILE A 486 7.11 2.02 6.46
N THR A 487 6.93 1.35 7.59
CA THR A 487 8.06 0.83 8.37
C THR A 487 7.91 -0.60 8.87
N ASN A 488 9.02 -1.34 8.91
CA ASN A 488 9.09 -2.66 9.56
C ASN A 488 8.08 -3.69 9.05
N ASN A 489 7.58 -3.55 7.82
CA ASN A 489 6.63 -4.51 7.25
C ASN A 489 7.39 -5.68 6.62
N ALA A 490 6.76 -6.86 6.58
CA ALA A 490 7.26 -8.01 5.82
C ALA A 490 6.21 -8.46 4.79
N ALA A 491 6.64 -8.66 3.55
CA ALA A 491 5.83 -9.16 2.46
C ALA A 491 6.54 -10.36 1.81
N ALA A 492 5.94 -11.53 1.93
CA ALA A 492 6.49 -12.80 1.49
C ALA A 492 5.49 -13.57 0.62
N GLY A 493 5.98 -14.32 -0.36
CA GLY A 493 5.10 -15.09 -1.24
C GLY A 493 4.18 -14.20 -2.07
N ILE A 494 4.74 -13.18 -2.71
CA ILE A 494 4.00 -12.12 -3.38
C ILE A 494 4.24 -12.11 -4.90
N ARG A 495 3.23 -11.79 -5.72
CA ARG A 495 3.51 -11.50 -7.15
C ARG A 495 4.11 -10.12 -7.36
N LYS A 496 3.69 -9.12 -6.59
CA LYS A 496 4.27 -7.77 -6.51
C LYS A 496 4.20 -7.34 -5.04
N GLY A 497 5.31 -6.94 -4.44
CA GLY A 497 5.41 -6.60 -3.03
C GLY A 497 4.94 -5.19 -2.72
N TYR A 498 5.87 -4.31 -2.39
CA TYR A 498 5.61 -2.92 -2.07
C TYR A 498 5.54 -2.11 -3.37
N CYS A 499 4.39 -1.56 -3.71
CA CYS A 499 4.23 -0.57 -4.77
C CYS A 499 4.02 0.81 -4.16
N LEU A 500 4.98 1.68 -4.45
CA LEU A 500 4.94 3.10 -4.21
C LEU A 500 4.53 3.78 -5.51
N TYR A 501 3.26 4.17 -5.60
CA TYR A 501 2.77 4.97 -6.71
C TYR A 501 2.64 6.41 -6.22
N LEU A 502 3.55 7.28 -6.65
CA LEU A 502 3.60 8.66 -6.20
C LEU A 502 3.16 9.57 -7.36
N ASN A 503 2.31 10.56 -7.11
CA ASN A 503 1.82 11.41 -8.21
C ASN A 503 1.81 12.89 -7.84
N GLU A 504 2.84 13.38 -7.14
CA GLU A 504 2.95 14.77 -6.69
C GLU A 504 4.35 15.19 -6.22
N ASN A 505 4.60 16.50 -6.10
CA ASN A 505 5.93 17.08 -5.94
C ASN A 505 6.46 17.32 -4.50
N ALA A 506 5.82 16.80 -3.45
CA ALA A 506 6.25 17.01 -2.06
C ALA A 506 7.12 15.86 -1.50
N ALA A 507 7.82 16.10 -0.38
CA ALA A 507 8.83 15.20 0.18
C ALA A 507 8.21 14.03 0.97
N PHE A 508 8.62 12.79 0.65
CA PHE A 508 8.09 11.57 1.27
C PHE A 508 8.35 11.51 2.79
N GLY A 509 7.51 10.76 3.51
CA GLY A 509 7.78 10.36 4.91
C GLY A 509 8.90 9.30 4.96
N THR A 510 8.87 8.39 5.94
CA THR A 510 9.93 7.39 6.11
C THR A 510 9.56 6.03 5.51
N ILE A 511 10.44 5.44 4.69
CA ILE A 511 10.36 4.03 4.21
C ILE A 511 11.57 3.26 4.71
N THR A 512 11.41 2.53 5.81
CA THR A 512 12.53 1.89 6.53
C THR A 512 12.14 0.53 7.09
N GLY A 513 13.05 -0.44 7.09
CA GLY A 513 12.88 -1.73 7.74
C GLY A 513 11.94 -2.69 7.01
N ASN A 514 11.57 -2.41 5.76
CA ASN A 514 10.63 -3.26 5.02
C ASN A 514 11.37 -4.42 4.35
N VAL A 515 10.75 -5.60 4.32
CA VAL A 515 11.31 -6.82 3.71
C VAL A 515 10.35 -7.35 2.65
N GLY A 516 10.80 -7.46 1.40
CA GLY A 516 10.03 -8.04 0.30
C GLY A 516 10.72 -9.25 -0.30
N HIS A 517 10.13 -10.45 -0.22
CA HIS A 517 10.81 -11.65 -0.71
C HIS A 517 9.92 -12.76 -1.23
N SER A 518 10.58 -13.76 -1.82
CA SER A 518 9.99 -15.02 -2.25
C SER A 518 8.82 -14.83 -3.21
N GLY A 519 8.97 -13.84 -4.09
CA GLY A 519 7.91 -13.40 -4.99
C GLY A 519 8.17 -13.74 -6.46
N SER A 520 7.10 -14.01 -7.21
CA SER A 520 7.22 -14.24 -8.66
C SER A 520 7.35 -12.96 -9.50
N GLY A 521 7.58 -11.80 -8.86
CA GLY A 521 7.68 -10.51 -9.53
C GLY A 521 8.56 -9.54 -8.76
N ILE A 522 8.04 -8.37 -8.37
CA ILE A 522 8.86 -7.25 -7.89
C ILE A 522 8.71 -7.09 -6.37
N ALA A 523 9.80 -6.98 -5.60
CA ALA A 523 9.70 -6.69 -4.16
C ALA A 523 9.37 -5.23 -3.87
N PHE A 524 10.11 -4.28 -4.44
CA PHE A 524 9.85 -2.85 -4.32
C PHE A 524 9.64 -2.24 -5.71
N TYR A 525 8.50 -1.58 -5.91
CA TYR A 525 8.13 -0.93 -7.16
C TYR A 525 7.89 0.54 -6.91
N SER A 526 8.46 1.40 -7.75
CA SER A 526 8.31 2.84 -7.67
C SER A 526 7.93 3.42 -9.01
N ASN A 527 6.82 4.16 -9.06
CA ASN A 527 6.39 4.92 -10.23
C ASN A 527 5.96 6.32 -9.78
N SER A 528 6.73 7.35 -10.17
CA SER A 528 6.47 8.74 -9.76
C SER A 528 6.76 9.73 -10.86
N THR A 529 6.02 10.83 -10.85
CA THR A 529 6.30 12.02 -11.67
C THR A 529 7.12 13.09 -10.94
N SER A 530 7.59 12.81 -9.72
CA SER A 530 8.23 13.79 -8.83
C SER A 530 9.53 13.31 -8.16
N SER A 531 10.24 14.25 -7.51
CA SER A 531 11.59 14.03 -6.96
C SER A 531 11.68 14.06 -5.42
N PRO A 532 11.22 13.03 -4.69
CA PRO A 532 11.53 12.89 -3.28
C PRO A 532 13.03 12.64 -3.07
N ALA A 533 13.65 13.44 -2.20
CA ALA A 533 14.98 13.12 -1.68
C ALA A 533 14.88 11.93 -0.71
N ASN A 534 15.83 10.98 -0.77
CA ASN A 534 15.99 9.83 0.12
C ASN A 534 14.80 8.84 0.14
N LEU A 535 14.63 8.07 -0.94
CA LEU A 535 13.51 7.13 -1.08
C LEU A 535 13.62 5.91 -0.16
N PHE A 536 14.84 5.41 0.08
CA PHE A 536 15.11 4.23 0.92
C PHE A 536 16.37 4.41 1.75
N ASP A 537 16.33 3.83 2.95
CA ASP A 537 17.51 3.65 3.82
C ASP A 537 18.01 2.20 3.90
N SER A 538 19.05 2.01 4.70
CA SER A 538 19.87 0.79 4.78
C SER A 538 19.19 -0.43 5.38
N SER A 539 17.94 -0.30 5.78
CA SER A 539 17.22 -1.36 6.48
C SER A 539 16.15 -2.03 5.62
N ASN A 540 15.97 -1.58 4.37
CA ASN A 540 15.09 -2.24 3.42
C ASN A 540 15.80 -3.43 2.75
N ILE A 541 15.11 -4.57 2.67
CA ILE A 541 15.66 -5.84 2.19
C ILE A 541 14.75 -6.44 1.12
N ALA A 542 15.33 -6.83 -0.02
CA ALA A 542 14.66 -7.60 -1.06
C ALA A 542 15.43 -8.89 -1.36
N TYR A 543 14.77 -10.05 -1.36
CA TYR A 543 15.46 -11.28 -1.81
C TYR A 543 14.57 -12.32 -2.48
N ARG A 544 15.17 -13.13 -3.36
CA ARG A 544 14.50 -14.26 -4.03
C ARG A 544 13.18 -13.87 -4.72
N ASN A 545 13.11 -12.66 -5.24
CA ASN A 545 12.05 -12.21 -6.14
C ASN A 545 12.47 -12.42 -7.61
N ASP A 546 11.63 -12.05 -8.58
CA ASP A 546 12.12 -11.86 -9.96
C ASP A 546 12.97 -10.58 -10.06
N THR A 547 12.45 -9.47 -9.52
CA THR A 547 13.14 -8.19 -9.41
C THR A 547 13.11 -7.69 -7.96
N GLY A 548 14.25 -7.31 -7.39
CA GLY A 548 14.31 -6.76 -6.04
C GLY A 548 13.70 -5.35 -5.96
N PHE A 549 14.23 -4.41 -6.71
CA PHE A 549 13.73 -3.03 -6.78
C PHE A 549 13.56 -2.56 -8.23
N LEU A 550 12.36 -2.11 -8.60
CA LEU A 550 12.04 -1.55 -9.91
C LEU A 550 11.60 -0.10 -9.79
N VAL A 551 12.19 0.75 -10.62
CA VAL A 551 11.73 2.11 -10.90
C VAL A 551 11.14 2.15 -12.30
N SER A 552 9.91 2.64 -12.46
CA SER A 552 9.26 2.81 -13.75
C SER A 552 8.71 4.23 -13.95
N GLY A 553 9.05 4.89 -15.06
CA GLY A 553 8.40 6.15 -15.47
C GLY A 553 8.80 7.41 -14.70
N TRP A 554 9.96 7.40 -14.03
CA TRP A 554 10.36 8.46 -13.10
C TRP A 554 10.93 9.70 -13.78
N VAL A 555 10.55 10.90 -13.33
CA VAL A 555 11.15 12.18 -13.74
C VAL A 555 11.52 13.02 -12.51
N GLY A 556 12.77 12.94 -12.04
CA GLY A 556 13.20 13.67 -10.83
C GLY A 556 14.72 13.77 -10.67
N THR A 557 15.21 14.87 -10.09
CA THR A 557 16.64 15.08 -9.80
C THR A 557 16.96 14.84 -8.32
N GLY A 558 17.98 14.02 -8.04
CA GLY A 558 18.50 13.84 -6.68
C GLY A 558 17.87 12.68 -5.89
N VAL A 559 17.45 11.60 -6.55
CA VAL A 559 16.96 10.42 -5.85
C VAL A 559 18.15 9.65 -5.26
N ALA A 560 18.08 9.34 -3.97
CA ALA A 560 19.10 8.58 -3.26
C ALA A 560 18.51 7.29 -2.67
N VAL A 561 19.21 6.18 -2.93
CA VAL A 561 18.98 4.87 -2.33
C VAL A 561 20.24 4.51 -1.56
N SER A 562 20.14 4.42 -0.24
CA SER A 562 21.28 4.14 0.62
C SER A 562 21.11 2.82 1.34
N GLY A 563 22.09 1.93 1.26
CA GLY A 563 22.17 0.70 2.05
C GLY A 563 21.17 -0.41 1.71
N LEU A 564 20.42 -0.30 0.61
CA LEU A 564 19.49 -1.34 0.16
C LEU A 564 20.22 -2.69 0.04
N LYS A 565 19.68 -3.72 0.69
CA LYS A 565 20.08 -5.11 0.46
C LYS A 565 19.12 -5.75 -0.53
N SER A 566 19.57 -6.05 -1.74
CA SER A 566 18.78 -6.73 -2.76
C SER A 566 19.57 -7.92 -3.28
N PHE A 567 19.15 -9.15 -2.99
CA PHE A 567 19.99 -10.31 -3.30
C PHE A 567 19.22 -11.56 -3.73
N GLN A 568 19.89 -12.45 -4.46
CA GLN A 568 19.33 -13.75 -4.87
C GLN A 568 18.03 -13.65 -5.67
N ASN A 569 17.72 -12.47 -6.23
CA ASN A 569 16.60 -12.29 -7.16
C ASN A 569 16.91 -13.00 -8.49
N THR A 570 15.90 -13.39 -9.26
CA THR A 570 16.09 -14.17 -10.50
C THR A 570 16.73 -13.32 -11.59
N THR A 571 16.12 -12.17 -11.88
CA THR A 571 16.53 -11.33 -13.02
C THR A 571 17.36 -10.15 -12.54
N ASP A 572 16.78 -9.24 -11.74
CA ASP A 572 17.39 -7.95 -11.42
C ASP A 572 17.38 -7.69 -9.90
N ASN A 573 18.50 -7.31 -9.31
CA ASN A 573 18.48 -6.77 -7.94
C ASN A 573 17.92 -5.34 -7.93
N VAL A 574 18.33 -4.52 -8.89
CA VAL A 574 17.75 -3.19 -9.17
C VAL A 574 17.52 -3.04 -10.66
N LYS A 575 16.35 -2.52 -11.05
CA LYS A 575 16.01 -2.17 -12.41
C LYS A 575 15.52 -0.72 -12.50
N LEU A 576 16.17 0.06 -13.36
CA LEU A 576 15.77 1.41 -13.74
C LEU A 576 15.13 1.35 -15.13
N ALA A 577 13.80 1.34 -15.20
CA ALA A 577 13.05 1.23 -16.46
C ALA A 577 12.36 2.56 -16.80
N SER A 578 12.80 3.26 -17.84
CA SER A 578 12.27 4.58 -18.20
C SER A 578 12.40 5.60 -17.05
N ALA A 579 13.43 5.45 -16.21
CA ALA A 579 13.77 6.43 -15.18
C ALA A 579 14.57 7.59 -15.79
N SER A 580 14.40 8.78 -15.25
CA SER A 580 15.12 9.98 -15.68
C SER A 580 15.54 10.87 -14.51
N GLY A 581 16.55 11.71 -14.76
CA GLY A 581 17.19 12.60 -13.78
C GLY A 581 18.33 11.95 -12.98
N GLY A 582 18.81 12.58 -11.90
CA GLY A 582 20.00 12.15 -11.17
C GLY A 582 19.70 11.14 -10.06
N TRP A 583 20.27 9.93 -10.16
CA TRP A 583 20.12 8.85 -9.18
C TRP A 583 21.44 8.58 -8.45
N SER A 584 21.37 8.21 -7.17
CA SER A 584 22.52 7.78 -6.40
C SER A 584 22.22 6.49 -5.62
N PHE A 585 23.09 5.51 -5.75
CA PHE A 585 23.11 4.28 -4.95
C PHE A 585 24.35 4.32 -4.07
N THR A 586 24.17 4.25 -2.76
CA THR A 586 25.29 4.32 -1.80
C THR A 586 25.22 3.14 -0.85
N SER A 587 26.33 2.43 -0.65
CA SER A 587 26.41 1.33 0.32
C SER A 587 25.42 0.17 0.11
N CYS A 588 24.88 0.01 -1.11
CA CYS A 588 23.94 -1.07 -1.41
C CYS A 588 24.65 -2.43 -1.58
N THR A 589 23.98 -3.50 -1.18
CA THR A 589 24.42 -4.89 -1.43
C THR A 589 23.51 -5.51 -2.47
N LEU A 590 24.02 -5.72 -3.68
CA LEU A 590 23.28 -6.18 -4.85
C LEU A 590 23.87 -7.50 -5.38
N THR A 591 23.65 -8.61 -4.69
CA THR A 591 24.35 -9.89 -4.94
C THR A 591 23.42 -11.03 -5.34
N GLY A 592 23.97 -12.18 -5.72
CA GLY A 592 23.27 -13.45 -5.85
C GLY A 592 23.98 -14.52 -5.03
N SER A 593 23.75 -15.79 -5.35
CA SER A 593 24.48 -16.91 -4.77
C SER A 593 24.57 -18.07 -5.76
N ALA A 594 25.35 -19.11 -5.44
CA ALA A 594 25.42 -20.31 -6.28
C ALA A 594 24.05 -21.01 -6.40
N SER A 595 23.28 -21.09 -5.31
CA SER A 595 21.95 -21.71 -5.29
C SER A 595 20.87 -20.81 -5.90
N TYR A 596 21.07 -19.49 -5.86
CA TYR A 596 20.14 -18.48 -6.36
C TYR A 596 20.91 -17.38 -7.10
N ALA A 597 21.35 -17.68 -8.31
CA ALA A 597 22.06 -16.74 -9.16
C ALA A 597 21.13 -15.61 -9.60
N THR A 598 21.69 -14.41 -9.74
CA THR A 598 20.97 -13.22 -10.22
C THR A 598 21.56 -12.78 -11.56
N THR A 599 20.73 -12.41 -12.52
CA THR A 599 21.26 -12.01 -13.84
C THR A 599 21.97 -10.67 -13.76
N ASN A 600 21.34 -9.63 -13.21
CA ASN A 600 21.91 -8.29 -13.13
C ASN A 600 21.86 -7.73 -11.70
N ALA A 601 22.97 -7.19 -11.21
CA ALA A 601 22.94 -6.41 -9.98
C ALA A 601 22.21 -5.07 -10.21
N LEU A 602 22.50 -4.39 -11.32
CA LEU A 602 21.79 -3.18 -11.77
C LEU A 602 21.46 -3.27 -13.26
N ASN A 603 20.19 -3.16 -13.62
CA ASN A 603 19.71 -3.13 -15.00
C ASN A 603 19.18 -1.73 -15.35
N ILE A 604 19.67 -1.17 -16.45
CA ILE A 604 19.33 0.17 -16.94
C ILE A 604 18.63 0.00 -18.29
N GLU A 605 17.36 0.37 -18.33
CA GLU A 605 16.45 0.24 -19.48
C GLU A 605 15.73 1.59 -19.72
N ASN A 606 15.76 2.09 -20.94
CA ASN A 606 15.19 3.37 -21.39
C ASN A 606 15.52 4.58 -20.49
N TYR A 607 16.70 4.61 -19.86
CA TYR A 607 17.11 5.70 -18.98
C TYR A 607 17.47 6.96 -19.77
N ILE A 608 16.94 8.12 -19.35
CA ILE A 608 17.20 9.44 -19.95
C ILE A 608 17.78 10.36 -18.88
N SER A 609 19.06 10.69 -18.95
CA SER A 609 19.70 11.49 -17.90
C SER A 609 20.07 12.90 -18.36
N ALA A 610 19.56 13.90 -17.64
CA ALA A 610 20.17 15.23 -17.56
C ALA A 610 21.22 15.32 -16.42
N SER A 611 21.39 14.28 -15.61
CA SER A 611 22.27 14.25 -14.43
C SER A 611 22.80 12.83 -14.16
N PRO A 612 24.06 12.68 -13.72
CA PRO A 612 24.70 11.38 -13.65
C PRO A 612 24.07 10.43 -12.63
N LEU A 613 23.97 9.15 -12.98
CA LEU A 613 23.77 8.04 -12.08
C LEU A 613 25.07 7.80 -11.30
N THR A 614 25.03 7.91 -9.97
CA THR A 614 26.17 7.69 -9.09
C THR A 614 26.00 6.39 -8.32
N ILE A 615 27.04 5.57 -8.25
CA ILE A 615 27.09 4.31 -7.50
C ILE A 615 28.31 4.39 -6.59
N SER A 616 28.15 4.28 -5.28
CA SER A 616 29.27 4.44 -4.36
C SER A 616 29.26 3.44 -3.23
N SER A 617 30.42 2.83 -2.95
CA SER A 617 30.58 1.88 -1.84
C SER A 617 29.62 0.68 -1.90
N CYS A 618 29.15 0.29 -3.09
CA CYS A 618 28.24 -0.84 -3.27
C CYS A 618 29.00 -2.17 -3.48
N SER A 619 28.32 -3.29 -3.23
CA SER A 619 28.81 -4.64 -3.54
C SER A 619 27.92 -5.32 -4.58
N MET A 620 28.51 -5.78 -5.68
CA MET A 620 27.82 -6.42 -6.81
C MET A 620 28.54 -7.68 -7.32
N ASP A 621 29.44 -8.30 -6.57
CA ASP A 621 30.39 -9.30 -7.13
C ASP A 621 29.89 -10.75 -7.03
N THR A 622 29.36 -11.16 -5.88
CA THR A 622 29.02 -12.57 -5.65
C THR A 622 27.73 -12.98 -6.34
N GLY A 623 27.76 -14.04 -7.16
CA GLY A 623 26.56 -14.73 -7.65
C GLY A 623 25.67 -13.96 -8.61
N VAL A 624 26.18 -12.84 -9.17
CA VAL A 624 25.53 -12.12 -10.28
C VAL A 624 26.25 -12.38 -11.59
N THR A 625 25.53 -12.41 -12.70
CA THR A 625 26.15 -12.53 -14.04
C THR A 625 26.73 -11.19 -14.51
N ASN A 626 25.96 -10.11 -14.36
CA ASN A 626 26.33 -8.77 -14.77
C ASN A 626 26.27 -7.82 -13.56
N GLY A 627 27.34 -7.04 -13.34
CA GLY A 627 27.30 -5.96 -12.35
C GLY A 627 26.33 -4.86 -12.81
N ILE A 628 26.53 -4.36 -14.03
CA ILE A 628 25.65 -3.38 -14.66
C ILE A 628 25.27 -3.87 -16.06
N ASN A 629 23.97 -3.90 -16.36
CA ASN A 629 23.45 -4.15 -17.70
C ASN A 629 22.80 -2.90 -18.29
N ILE A 630 23.21 -2.51 -19.50
CA ILE A 630 22.66 -1.38 -20.23
C ILE A 630 21.88 -1.92 -21.44
N SER A 631 20.57 -2.15 -21.28
CA SER A 631 19.75 -2.86 -22.27
C SER A 631 19.17 -1.95 -23.35
N ALA A 632 18.84 -0.71 -23.00
CA ALA A 632 18.47 0.38 -23.90
C ALA A 632 18.63 1.67 -23.10
N ALA A 633 19.37 2.67 -23.57
CA ALA A 633 19.49 3.93 -22.82
C ALA A 633 19.75 5.10 -23.76
N VAL A 634 19.23 6.29 -23.42
CA VAL A 634 19.55 7.53 -24.11
C VAL A 634 20.46 8.34 -23.18
N ASN A 635 21.75 8.30 -23.49
CA ASN A 635 22.77 9.13 -22.87
C ASN A 635 23.00 8.92 -21.35
N PRO A 636 23.16 7.67 -20.85
CA PRO A 636 23.38 7.47 -19.43
C PRO A 636 24.82 7.92 -19.07
N GLN A 637 24.93 8.82 -18.10
CA GLN A 637 26.20 9.17 -17.48
C GLN A 637 26.31 8.44 -16.16
N ILE A 638 27.15 7.40 -16.09
CA ILE A 638 27.24 6.51 -14.93
C ILE A 638 28.62 6.70 -14.28
N SER A 639 28.62 7.01 -13.00
CA SER A 639 29.83 7.18 -12.19
C SER A 639 29.81 6.20 -11.03
N SER A 640 30.85 5.38 -10.91
CA SER A 640 31.03 4.44 -9.82
C SER A 640 32.26 4.81 -8.98
N TYR A 641 32.16 4.66 -7.66
CA TYR A 641 33.26 4.87 -6.70
C TYR A 641 33.28 3.74 -5.67
N ASN A 642 34.43 3.11 -5.45
CA ASN A 642 34.61 2.11 -4.39
C ASN A 642 33.58 0.96 -4.46
N THR A 643 33.24 0.52 -5.67
CA THR A 643 32.24 -0.52 -5.90
C THR A 643 32.92 -1.82 -6.29
N LEU A 644 32.49 -2.93 -5.69
CA LEU A 644 32.94 -4.27 -6.05
C LEU A 644 32.04 -4.82 -7.17
N PHE A 645 32.62 -5.27 -8.28
CA PHE A 645 31.89 -5.81 -9.44
C PHE A 645 32.23 -7.29 -9.68
N PRO A 646 31.39 -8.03 -10.43
CA PRO A 646 31.71 -9.40 -10.81
C PRO A 646 32.77 -9.41 -11.92
N SER A 647 33.25 -10.62 -12.27
CA SER A 647 34.27 -10.83 -13.31
C SER A 647 33.90 -10.24 -14.68
N VAL A 648 32.61 -10.20 -15.02
CA VAL A 648 32.07 -9.47 -16.18
C VAL A 648 31.26 -8.27 -15.66
N PRO A 649 31.92 -7.13 -15.42
CA PRO A 649 31.32 -6.08 -14.60
C PRO A 649 30.20 -5.34 -15.32
N ILE A 650 30.25 -5.21 -16.66
CA ILE A 650 29.35 -4.36 -17.45
C ILE A 650 29.02 -4.97 -18.80
N THR A 651 27.73 -5.02 -19.15
CA THR A 651 27.23 -5.48 -20.45
C THR A 651 26.41 -4.38 -21.17
N GLY A 652 26.33 -4.48 -22.50
CA GLY A 652 25.50 -3.57 -23.30
C GLY A 652 26.10 -2.18 -23.58
N LEU A 653 27.44 -2.04 -23.52
CA LEU A 653 28.13 -0.77 -23.81
C LEU A 653 27.79 -0.18 -25.19
N SER A 654 27.47 -1.03 -26.17
CA SER A 654 27.02 -0.60 -27.51
C SER A 654 25.74 0.22 -27.51
N ASN A 655 24.93 0.11 -26.45
CA ASN A 655 23.67 0.83 -26.27
C ASN A 655 23.85 2.23 -25.68
N LEU A 656 25.08 2.62 -25.31
CA LEU A 656 25.41 4.01 -24.97
C LEU A 656 25.22 4.88 -26.21
N THR A 657 24.44 5.96 -26.13
CA THR A 657 24.35 6.94 -27.24
C THR A 657 25.49 7.95 -27.15
N TRP A 658 26.05 8.28 -28.31
CA TRP A 658 27.20 9.17 -28.45
C TRP A 658 26.79 10.55 -28.96
N ASP A 659 27.45 11.58 -28.43
CA ASP A 659 27.65 12.87 -29.09
C ASP A 659 29.17 13.10 -29.13
N GLU A 660 29.70 13.62 -30.24
CA GLU A 660 31.13 13.59 -30.62
C GLU A 660 32.08 14.35 -29.70
N ASP A 661 31.56 15.11 -28.73
CA ASP A 661 32.30 16.15 -28.05
C ASP A 661 32.55 15.97 -26.53
N TYR A 662 32.33 14.79 -25.94
CA TYR A 662 32.47 14.53 -24.49
C TYR A 662 31.63 15.43 -23.56
N SER A 663 30.97 16.46 -24.07
CA SER A 663 30.13 17.38 -23.30
C SER A 663 28.72 16.85 -23.09
N ILE A 664 28.23 15.93 -23.94
CA ILE A 664 26.81 15.50 -23.98
C ILE A 664 26.65 13.99 -24.34
N GLY A 665 27.67 13.13 -24.13
CA GLY A 665 27.61 11.69 -24.48
C GLY A 665 27.50 10.73 -23.28
N GLY A 666 27.03 9.50 -23.53
CA GLY A 666 26.82 8.48 -22.50
C GLY A 666 28.11 7.73 -22.18
N TYR A 667 28.41 7.55 -20.89
CA TYR A 667 29.64 6.90 -20.42
C TYR A 667 29.44 6.16 -19.11
N PHE A 668 30.34 5.22 -18.82
CA PHE A 668 30.57 4.66 -17.50
C PHE A 668 31.99 5.00 -17.04
N ARG A 669 32.16 5.41 -15.78
CA ARG A 669 33.48 5.60 -15.17
C ARG A 669 33.54 5.00 -13.78
N SER A 670 34.70 4.48 -13.39
CA SER A 670 34.99 3.98 -12.05
C SER A 670 36.39 4.41 -11.61
N SER A 671 36.51 5.06 -10.44
CA SER A 671 37.78 5.61 -9.92
C SER A 671 38.43 4.77 -8.81
N LYS A 672 37.80 3.66 -8.43
CA LYS A 672 38.32 2.55 -7.61
C LYS A 672 37.61 1.27 -8.06
N HIS A 673 37.89 0.87 -9.30
CA HIS A 673 37.24 -0.29 -9.90
C HIS A 673 37.59 -1.54 -9.07
N ASN A 674 36.60 -2.40 -8.81
CA ASN A 674 36.75 -3.58 -7.95
C ASN A 674 37.35 -3.29 -6.56
N GLN A 675 37.07 -2.10 -6.00
CA GLN A 675 37.66 -1.61 -4.74
C GLN A 675 39.20 -1.54 -4.73
N VAL A 676 39.85 -1.59 -5.90
CA VAL A 676 41.30 -1.45 -6.02
C VAL A 676 41.65 0.04 -6.17
N VAL A 677 42.45 0.55 -5.23
CA VAL A 677 42.89 1.95 -5.25
C VAL A 677 43.76 2.21 -6.48
N GLY A 678 43.37 3.22 -7.26
CA GLY A 678 44.11 3.59 -8.47
C GLY A 678 43.75 2.75 -9.70
N ASP A 679 42.84 1.78 -9.60
CA ASP A 679 42.32 1.06 -10.77
C ASP A 679 41.18 1.88 -11.40
N TYR A 680 41.50 2.59 -12.48
CA TYR A 680 40.56 3.41 -13.23
C TYR A 680 40.00 2.63 -14.41
N TYR A 681 38.69 2.72 -14.57
CA TYR A 681 37.99 2.15 -15.70
C TYR A 681 37.02 3.17 -16.28
N PHE A 682 37.11 3.41 -17.58
CA PHE A 682 36.17 4.23 -18.33
C PHE A 682 35.68 3.45 -19.54
N ALA A 683 34.39 3.49 -19.79
CA ALA A 683 33.77 2.87 -20.95
C ALA A 683 32.84 3.86 -21.62
N CYS A 684 32.92 3.89 -22.94
CA CYS A 684 32.00 4.60 -23.80
C CYS A 684 31.51 3.63 -24.91
N LYS A 685 30.69 4.14 -25.83
CA LYS A 685 30.10 3.32 -26.89
C LYS A 685 31.15 2.57 -27.75
N TYR A 686 32.28 3.21 -28.02
CA TYR A 686 33.27 2.74 -29.00
C TYR A 686 34.53 2.14 -28.38
N GLY A 687 34.61 2.06 -27.06
CA GLY A 687 35.75 1.42 -26.41
C GLY A 687 35.84 1.65 -24.92
N THR A 688 36.90 1.10 -24.34
CA THR A 688 37.24 1.25 -22.93
C THR A 688 38.62 1.88 -22.77
N ILE A 689 38.83 2.57 -21.66
CA ILE A 689 40.09 3.20 -21.26
C ILE A 689 40.37 2.77 -19.82
N MET A 690 41.56 2.22 -19.59
CA MET A 690 41.98 1.73 -18.29
C MET A 690 43.48 1.95 -18.05
N ASN A 691 43.94 1.68 -16.84
CA ASN A 691 45.37 1.65 -16.56
C ASN A 691 46.02 0.41 -17.17
N GLY A 692 46.99 0.63 -18.05
CA GLY A 692 47.69 -0.43 -18.76
C GLY A 692 48.90 -0.96 -18.00
N ALA A 693 49.07 -2.29 -18.03
CA ALA A 693 50.29 -2.94 -17.57
C ALA A 693 51.47 -2.78 -18.56
N THR A 694 51.18 -2.46 -19.82
CA THR A 694 52.18 -2.21 -20.87
C THR A 694 52.55 -0.73 -20.90
N TYR A 695 53.69 -0.35 -20.31
CA TYR A 695 54.18 1.03 -20.25
C TYR A 695 55.62 1.13 -20.77
N ARG A 696 56.04 2.34 -21.13
CA ARG A 696 57.37 2.57 -21.70
C ARG A 696 58.41 2.86 -20.61
N THR A 697 58.22 3.91 -19.82
CA THR A 697 59.17 4.29 -18.76
C THR A 697 58.64 4.05 -17.35
N SER A 698 57.36 4.37 -17.09
CA SER A 698 56.73 4.18 -15.77
C SER A 698 55.28 3.77 -15.88
N ALA A 699 54.85 2.89 -14.98
CA ALA A 699 53.45 2.49 -14.84
C ALA A 699 52.61 3.56 -14.11
N PRO A 700 51.28 3.59 -14.32
CA PRO A 700 50.57 2.94 -15.43
C PRO A 700 50.66 3.76 -16.73
N SER A 701 50.50 3.08 -17.87
CA SER A 701 50.16 3.75 -19.13
C SER A 701 48.64 3.92 -19.24
N GLU A 702 48.17 4.76 -20.15
CA GLU A 702 46.76 4.77 -20.54
C GLU A 702 46.53 3.73 -21.63
N GLN A 703 45.65 2.75 -21.39
CA GLN A 703 45.34 1.68 -22.34
C GLN A 703 43.92 1.81 -22.86
N ILE A 704 43.79 1.90 -24.18
CA ILE A 704 42.52 2.00 -24.90
C ILE A 704 42.23 0.66 -25.59
N THR A 705 41.02 0.16 -25.45
CA THR A 705 40.51 -1.00 -26.19
C THR A 705 39.34 -0.54 -27.06
N PRO A 706 39.55 -0.31 -28.38
CA PRO A 706 38.46 0.03 -29.29
C PRO A 706 37.55 -1.18 -29.53
N THR A 707 36.26 -0.92 -29.73
CA THR A 707 35.23 -1.95 -29.98
C THR A 707 34.43 -1.70 -31.26
N ASP A 708 34.79 -0.68 -32.04
CA ASP A 708 34.15 -0.29 -33.29
C ASP A 708 35.21 -0.02 -34.38
N ALA A 709 35.07 -0.67 -35.54
CA ALA A 709 36.03 -0.55 -36.64
C ALA A 709 35.86 0.75 -37.47
N THR A 710 34.75 1.46 -37.32
CA THR A 710 34.42 2.67 -38.08
C THR A 710 34.55 3.92 -37.22
N ASN A 711 34.02 3.86 -36.00
CA ASN A 711 33.99 4.97 -35.07
C ASN A 711 35.20 4.93 -34.14
N LYS A 712 35.64 6.12 -33.72
CA LYS A 712 36.87 6.28 -32.95
C LYS A 712 36.59 6.46 -31.46
N VAL A 713 37.47 5.89 -30.66
CA VAL A 713 37.65 6.20 -29.24
C VAL A 713 38.96 6.97 -29.09
N HIS A 714 39.08 7.78 -28.04
CA HIS A 714 40.29 8.56 -27.81
C HIS A 714 40.73 8.58 -26.36
N SER A 715 42.01 8.91 -26.16
CA SER A 715 42.64 9.09 -24.86
C SER A 715 42.07 10.29 -24.09
N ALA A 716 42.40 10.40 -22.81
CA ALA A 716 42.20 11.62 -22.05
C ALA A 716 42.90 12.80 -22.74
N PHE A 717 42.26 13.98 -22.68
CA PHE A 717 42.83 15.19 -23.25
C PHE A 717 44.04 15.65 -22.45
N LYS A 718 45.17 15.85 -23.15
CA LYS A 718 46.30 16.60 -22.60
C LYS A 718 46.11 18.07 -22.93
N ARG A 719 46.18 18.92 -21.92
CA ARG A 719 46.02 20.36 -22.10
C ARG A 719 47.36 21.06 -22.17
N VAL A 720 47.56 21.88 -23.21
CA VAL A 720 48.81 22.60 -23.48
C VAL A 720 48.54 24.10 -23.53
N GLY A 721 49.29 24.88 -22.76
CA GLY A 721 49.25 26.33 -22.83
C GLY A 721 50.09 26.82 -24.01
N VAL A 722 49.49 27.64 -24.88
CA VAL A 722 50.16 28.22 -26.05
C VAL A 722 50.03 29.74 -25.97
N THR A 723 51.17 30.44 -26.09
CA THR A 723 51.19 31.91 -26.16
C THR A 723 50.92 32.36 -27.59
N ASN A 724 50.28 33.51 -27.77
CA ASN A 724 50.06 34.10 -29.09
C ASN A 724 51.36 34.09 -29.94
N GLY A 725 51.27 33.56 -31.17
CA GLY A 725 52.38 33.49 -32.11
C GLY A 725 53.46 32.45 -31.80
N ALA A 726 53.33 31.66 -30.73
CA ALA A 726 54.27 30.60 -30.38
C ALA A 726 53.84 29.25 -30.97
N ASN A 727 54.83 28.45 -31.39
CA ASN A 727 54.64 27.03 -31.71
C ASN A 727 55.01 26.18 -30.50
N LYS A 728 54.39 25.00 -30.38
CA LYS A 728 54.76 23.97 -29.41
C LYS A 728 54.88 22.63 -30.09
N THR A 729 55.91 21.87 -29.75
CA THR A 729 56.03 20.48 -30.21
C THR A 729 55.55 19.55 -29.12
N VAL A 730 54.66 18.64 -29.48
CA VAL A 730 54.16 17.60 -28.57
C VAL A 730 54.61 16.26 -29.10
N SER A 731 55.14 15.43 -28.20
CA SER A 731 55.42 14.03 -28.47
C SER A 731 54.78 13.11 -27.45
N VAL A 732 54.38 11.92 -27.91
CA VAL A 732 53.82 10.85 -27.08
C VAL A 732 54.21 9.50 -27.65
N TYR A 733 54.38 8.50 -26.80
CA TYR A 733 54.66 7.14 -27.22
C TYR A 733 53.38 6.30 -27.22
N ILE A 734 53.21 5.53 -28.28
CA ILE A 734 52.10 4.58 -28.42
C ILE A 734 52.62 3.16 -28.64
N TYR A 735 51.83 2.17 -28.23
CA TYR A 735 52.09 0.75 -28.44
C TYR A 735 50.80 0.05 -28.84
N LYS A 736 50.79 -0.62 -30.01
CA LYS A 736 49.67 -1.43 -30.47
C LYS A 736 49.89 -2.89 -30.08
N SER A 737 48.93 -3.54 -29.46
CA SER A 737 49.00 -4.98 -29.19
C SER A 737 49.03 -5.79 -30.49
N ALA A 738 49.50 -7.04 -30.45
CA ALA A 738 49.46 -7.96 -31.59
C ALA A 738 48.08 -8.09 -32.24
N ALA A 739 47.01 -8.05 -31.43
CA ALA A 739 45.64 -8.21 -31.88
C ALA A 739 44.98 -6.91 -32.40
N TYR A 740 45.69 -5.77 -32.36
CA TYR A 740 45.14 -4.49 -32.79
C TYR A 740 44.85 -4.52 -34.30
N ASN A 741 43.59 -4.31 -34.67
CA ASN A 741 43.12 -4.42 -36.04
C ASN A 741 42.49 -3.14 -36.60
N GLY A 742 42.58 -2.04 -35.86
CA GLY A 742 42.12 -0.74 -36.32
C GLY A 742 43.03 -0.09 -37.35
N ASN A 743 42.57 1.04 -37.88
CA ASN A 743 43.39 1.99 -38.61
C ASN A 743 44.54 2.51 -37.74
N GLN A 744 45.55 3.09 -38.37
CA GLN A 744 46.70 3.64 -37.66
C GLN A 744 46.27 4.73 -36.67
N PRO A 745 46.63 4.62 -35.37
CA PRO A 745 46.33 5.63 -34.36
C PRO A 745 46.91 7.00 -34.71
N ARG A 746 46.27 8.08 -34.25
CA ARG A 746 46.64 9.44 -34.64
C ARG A 746 46.76 10.35 -33.43
N LEU A 747 47.78 11.22 -33.45
CA LEU A 747 47.89 12.37 -32.57
C LEU A 747 47.05 13.51 -33.15
N ARG A 748 46.09 13.99 -32.38
CA ARG A 748 45.07 14.94 -32.80
C ARG A 748 45.12 16.20 -31.95
N LEU A 749 44.83 17.33 -32.58
CA LEU A 749 44.58 18.62 -31.97
C LEU A 749 43.09 18.92 -32.09
N ARG A 750 42.42 19.16 -30.96
CA ARG A 750 41.00 19.51 -30.93
C ARG A 750 40.77 20.92 -31.45
N ALA A 751 39.67 21.14 -32.17
CA ALA A 751 39.24 22.47 -32.57
C ALA A 751 39.13 23.42 -31.36
N ASN A 752 39.65 24.64 -31.52
CA ASN A 752 39.50 25.73 -30.58
C ASN A 752 39.32 27.03 -31.37
N THR A 753 38.07 27.50 -31.44
CA THR A 753 37.69 28.70 -32.19
C THR A 753 38.33 29.97 -31.64
N VAL A 754 38.60 30.04 -30.33
CA VAL A 754 39.30 31.18 -29.69
C VAL A 754 40.77 31.23 -30.12
N ALA A 755 41.38 30.07 -30.37
CA ALA A 755 42.74 29.94 -30.89
C ALA A 755 42.84 30.07 -32.42
N GLY A 756 41.69 30.04 -33.13
CA GLY A 756 41.63 29.98 -34.59
C GLY A 756 42.02 28.62 -35.18
N VAL A 757 41.82 27.53 -34.43
CA VAL A 757 42.29 26.17 -34.78
C VAL A 757 41.11 25.24 -35.04
N SER A 758 41.17 24.47 -36.11
CA SER A 758 40.21 23.39 -36.43
C SER A 758 40.78 22.02 -36.02
N ASP A 759 39.92 21.00 -35.94
CA ASP A 759 40.35 19.63 -35.64
C ASP A 759 41.38 19.13 -36.67
N THR A 760 42.61 18.88 -36.20
CA THR A 760 43.76 18.63 -37.07
C THR A 760 44.52 17.37 -36.62
N THR A 761 44.91 16.52 -37.57
CA THR A 761 45.88 15.45 -37.31
C THR A 761 47.28 16.03 -37.29
N LEU A 762 47.98 15.88 -36.17
CA LEU A 762 49.37 16.32 -36.02
C LEU A 762 50.36 15.24 -36.45
N ALA A 763 50.05 13.97 -36.20
CA ALA A 763 50.84 12.82 -36.63
C ALA A 763 49.96 11.56 -36.74
N THR A 764 50.35 10.62 -37.60
CA THR A 764 49.71 9.31 -37.76
C THR A 764 50.77 8.23 -37.58
N ALA A 765 50.44 7.17 -36.85
CA ALA A 765 51.31 6.03 -36.64
C ALA A 765 51.67 5.31 -37.94
N THR A 766 52.89 4.77 -38.00
CA THR A 766 53.43 4.03 -39.15
C THR A 766 54.08 2.71 -38.75
N GLY A 767 54.41 2.53 -37.46
CA GLY A 767 55.04 1.34 -36.92
C GLY A 767 54.15 0.10 -36.99
N GLY A 768 54.73 -1.08 -36.81
CA GLY A 768 53.99 -2.34 -36.69
C GLY A 768 53.25 -2.47 -35.34
N THR A 769 52.63 -3.63 -35.11
CA THR A 769 52.19 -4.03 -33.76
C THR A 769 53.41 -4.42 -32.92
N GLU A 770 53.23 -4.46 -31.59
CA GLU A 770 54.22 -4.90 -30.61
C GLU A 770 55.52 -4.06 -30.52
N VAL A 771 55.47 -2.81 -30.96
CA VAL A 771 56.60 -1.87 -30.89
C VAL A 771 56.13 -0.52 -30.34
N TRP A 772 56.95 0.10 -29.48
CA TRP A 772 56.75 1.48 -29.05
C TRP A 772 57.15 2.45 -30.16
N GLU A 773 56.21 3.27 -30.62
CA GLU A 773 56.42 4.32 -31.63
C GLU A 773 56.20 5.70 -31.00
N GLN A 774 57.09 6.65 -31.29
CA GLN A 774 56.90 8.05 -30.90
C GLN A 774 56.11 8.78 -31.98
N LEU A 775 54.97 9.35 -31.61
CA LEU A 775 54.27 10.32 -32.44
C LEU A 775 54.71 11.72 -32.02
N THR A 776 55.13 12.55 -32.97
CA THR A 776 55.55 13.93 -32.72
C THR A 776 54.85 14.86 -33.69
N GLY A 777 54.27 15.94 -33.17
CA GLY A 777 53.54 16.92 -33.95
C GLY A 777 53.78 18.34 -33.46
N THR A 778 53.80 19.30 -34.38
CA THR A 778 53.93 20.72 -34.06
C THR A 778 52.56 21.38 -34.10
N ILE A 779 52.18 21.97 -32.97
CA ILE A 779 51.08 22.91 -32.87
C ILE A 779 51.52 24.20 -33.58
N SER A 780 50.79 24.58 -34.63
CA SER A 780 51.04 25.81 -35.40
C SER A 780 50.76 27.07 -34.59
N THR A 781 51.22 28.22 -35.08
CA THR A 781 51.02 29.51 -34.41
C THR A 781 49.53 29.82 -34.26
N HIS A 782 49.11 30.27 -33.09
CA HIS A 782 47.73 30.68 -32.80
C HIS A 782 47.63 32.19 -32.62
N THR A 783 46.45 32.74 -32.91
CA THR A 783 46.19 34.19 -32.89
C THR A 783 46.02 34.76 -31.48
N ASN A 784 45.79 33.89 -30.49
CA ASN A 784 45.53 34.26 -29.09
C ASN A 784 46.28 33.34 -28.12
N THR A 785 46.65 33.87 -26.96
CA THR A 785 47.12 33.06 -25.84
C THR A 785 45.95 32.26 -25.28
N CYS A 786 46.06 30.93 -25.30
CA CYS A 786 44.98 30.03 -24.91
C CYS A 786 45.50 28.67 -24.45
N GLN A 787 44.59 27.82 -23.99
CA GLN A 787 44.84 26.41 -23.74
C GLN A 787 44.20 25.59 -24.86
N ILE A 788 44.97 24.68 -25.44
CA ILE A 788 44.51 23.74 -26.46
C ILE A 788 44.50 22.32 -25.91
N GLU A 789 43.66 21.47 -26.49
CA GLU A 789 43.50 20.07 -26.10
C GLU A 789 44.04 19.15 -27.21
N ILE A 790 44.90 18.20 -26.83
CA ILE A 790 45.43 17.17 -27.73
C ILE A 790 45.10 15.79 -27.18
N TYR A 791 44.97 14.81 -28.07
CA TYR A 791 44.59 13.45 -27.72
C TYR A 791 45.10 12.44 -28.76
N ILE A 792 45.08 11.16 -28.41
CA ILE A 792 45.29 10.06 -29.34
C ILE A 792 43.94 9.45 -29.67
N ASP A 793 43.62 9.27 -30.95
CA ASP A 793 42.45 8.49 -31.36
C ASP A 793 42.82 7.19 -32.07
N CYS A 794 41.92 6.21 -31.92
CA CYS A 794 41.98 4.92 -32.59
C CYS A 794 40.58 4.35 -32.83
N ASP A 795 40.47 3.46 -33.80
CA ASP A 795 39.31 2.60 -34.05
C ASP A 795 39.78 1.13 -34.01
N GLY A 796 38.88 0.17 -34.20
CA GLY A 796 39.20 -1.27 -34.20
C GLY A 796 38.15 -2.09 -33.47
N ALA A 797 38.08 -3.38 -33.80
CA ALA A 797 37.17 -4.33 -33.14
C ALA A 797 37.89 -5.23 -32.13
N ASN A 798 39.21 -5.31 -32.19
CA ASN A 798 40.04 -6.14 -31.33
C ASN A 798 41.39 -5.48 -31.01
N GLY A 799 42.01 -5.92 -29.92
CA GLY A 799 43.31 -5.47 -29.46
C GLY A 799 43.27 -4.15 -28.70
N THR A 800 44.44 -3.70 -28.26
CA THR A 800 44.58 -2.52 -27.40
C THR A 800 45.69 -1.59 -27.88
N LEU A 801 45.58 -0.32 -27.49
CA LEU A 801 46.55 0.75 -27.70
C LEU A 801 47.01 1.29 -26.35
N SER A 802 48.29 1.17 -26.02
CA SER A 802 48.86 1.77 -24.80
C SER A 802 49.56 3.09 -25.12
N ILE A 803 49.38 4.10 -24.27
CA ILE A 803 49.85 5.48 -24.45
C ILE A 803 50.69 5.87 -23.24
N SER A 804 51.90 6.38 -23.47
CA SER A 804 52.87 6.68 -22.42
C SER A 804 53.75 7.88 -22.78
N ASP A 805 54.45 8.43 -21.78
CA ASP A 805 55.49 9.46 -21.92
C ASP A 805 55.09 10.72 -22.73
N TRP A 806 53.98 11.37 -22.36
CA TRP A 806 53.62 12.67 -22.93
C TRP A 806 54.70 13.73 -22.64
N SER A 807 55.14 14.46 -23.66
CA SER A 807 56.10 15.57 -23.55
C SER A 807 55.69 16.76 -24.42
N VAL A 808 55.99 17.96 -23.94
CA VAL A 808 55.73 19.22 -24.65
C VAL A 808 56.97 20.11 -24.52
N SER A 809 57.49 20.60 -25.64
CA SER A 809 58.63 21.52 -25.71
C SER A 809 58.26 22.81 -26.42
#